data_AF-A0A9F5JB28-F1
#
_entry.id   AF-A0A9F5JB28-F1
#
_cell.length_a   1.000
_cell.length_b   1.000
_cell.length_c   1.000
_cell.angle_alpha   90.00
_cell.angle_beta   90.00
_cell.angle_gamma   90.00
#
_symmetry.space_group_name_H-M   'P 1'
#
loop_
_entity.id
_entity.type
_entity.pdbx_description
1 polymer ?
#
loop_
_entity_poly.entity_id
_entity_poly.type
_entity_poly.pdbx_seq_one_letter_code
_entity_poly.pdbx_strand_id
1 'polypeptide(L)'
;MRKKLAAPSQVTDTPMRRSTRLQQEKTAEKSEPQRSRGSRTADILQPRESIKAYKKQVDPTKDPPDLPEVPSEPEAQLDVRQHVEKEKVLLEKPNVQWEVVKDQRARLQVLDTSKPPSGKAGHLEDPTTPSLERPVETRREPRQKSWTGITPRIKVPPMKKTEVSKLPSKVIPAQGIRKKWPKPNLYSLFFLLLFLILSISCWFVWKHGIPNSFILGYGPLTLWKSFATLWSEAEECDAQCSLVLLESIPDTLQFQPPSPQNPTIYQAWMDLLSGANSTVEIAAFYFTLRDSDLHMEEPSAKQGLDVFNLLRSLPSRGVKLEIAVNSPQSSEDDTDELVRHGADVRYVNMTQLTGGIVHTKLWVVDRKHIYIGSANMDWRSLTKVKELGVVLYNCSCLAKDLHRIFAMYQALGKEGASIPTTWPRKFAAESSLEEPRKLQLNGVEARVYISSSPPVLCSAGRTSDLTAILSTIEDAEKFIYISVMDYEPQCLFCKTERFWPVIDNALRTAACDKRVTVRLLIGCWQHSRQNMFVFLESLMVLRRKPLHCPIDVKLFVVPTEGEQIPYTYVNHNKYMVTDRVAYIGTSNWSEDYFLHTTGVGLIVNQSDVAPEAQSYTLRQQLVEVFLRDWESSYILPLENHWKCMEM
;
A
#
# COMPACT_ATOMS: atom_id res chain seq x y z
N MET A 1 -0.39 65.14 -56.59
CA MET A 1 -1.55 65.66 -57.36
C MET A 1 -2.79 65.69 -56.45
N ARG A 2 -3.97 66.05 -56.99
CA ARG A 2 -5.33 66.03 -56.37
C ARG A 2 -5.61 64.71 -55.60
N LYS A 3 -6.48 64.60 -54.58
CA LYS A 3 -7.52 65.50 -53.98
C LYS A 3 -7.93 65.04 -52.54
N LYS A 4 -8.55 65.96 -51.78
CA LYS A 4 -9.60 65.86 -50.70
C LYS A 4 -10.33 64.49 -50.53
N LEU A 5 -10.90 64.06 -49.39
CA LEU A 5 -11.26 64.59 -48.01
C LEU A 5 -11.60 63.33 -47.10
N ALA A 6 -12.06 63.29 -45.82
CA ALA A 6 -12.55 64.19 -44.75
C ALA A 6 -12.33 63.58 -43.31
N ALA A 7 -12.92 64.18 -42.25
CA ALA A 7 -13.03 63.74 -40.83
C ALA A 7 -14.24 64.49 -40.16
N PRO A 8 -14.55 64.48 -38.83
CA PRO A 8 -14.11 63.71 -37.63
C PRO A 8 -15.29 62.90 -36.98
N SER A 9 -15.32 62.31 -35.77
CA SER A 9 -15.07 62.75 -34.36
C SER A 9 -15.21 61.53 -33.39
N GLN A 10 -14.40 61.32 -32.33
CA GLN A 10 -14.52 61.76 -30.91
C GLN A 10 -15.80 61.30 -30.14
N VAL A 11 -15.82 60.92 -28.85
CA VAL A 11 -14.77 60.76 -27.79
C VAL A 11 -15.23 59.75 -26.68
N THR A 12 -14.48 59.64 -25.56
CA THR A 12 -14.60 58.75 -24.36
C THR A 12 -15.98 58.77 -23.63
N ASP A 13 -16.31 57.97 -22.58
CA ASP A 13 -15.51 57.52 -21.42
C ASP A 13 -16.10 56.34 -20.58
N THR A 14 -15.41 55.95 -19.49
CA THR A 14 -15.79 54.89 -18.52
C THR A 14 -16.35 55.48 -17.21
N PRO A 15 -17.08 54.74 -16.32
CA PRO A 15 -16.40 54.04 -15.20
C PRO A 15 -17.13 52.81 -14.58
N MET A 16 -16.52 52.19 -13.55
CA MET A 16 -17.13 51.16 -12.67
C MET A 16 -17.94 51.77 -11.50
N ARG A 17 -18.90 51.02 -10.90
CA ARG A 17 -18.75 50.44 -9.52
C ARG A 17 -19.99 49.73 -8.91
N ARG A 18 -19.71 48.60 -8.22
CA ARG A 18 -20.20 48.12 -6.90
C ARG A 18 -21.69 48.28 -6.46
N SER A 19 -22.32 47.12 -6.21
CA SER A 19 -22.93 46.68 -4.91
C SER A 19 -24.09 47.46 -4.24
N THR A 20 -25.20 46.76 -3.96
CA THR A 20 -25.73 46.60 -2.57
C THR A 20 -26.64 45.35 -2.40
N ARG A 21 -27.16 45.12 -1.18
CA ARG A 21 -27.82 43.88 -0.66
C ARG A 21 -28.96 44.25 0.29
N LEU A 22 -30.13 43.61 0.17
CA LEU A 22 -31.29 43.44 1.11
C LEU A 22 -32.44 42.83 0.27
N GLN A 23 -33.25 41.81 0.59
CA GLN A 23 -33.66 41.06 1.80
C GLN A 23 -34.88 41.62 2.56
N GLN A 24 -36.07 41.02 2.34
CA GLN A 24 -37.14 40.62 3.30
C GLN A 24 -38.33 39.97 2.51
N GLU A 25 -38.84 38.78 2.89
CA GLU A 25 -40.07 38.51 3.70
C GLU A 25 -41.40 38.99 3.07
N LYS A 26 -42.59 38.37 3.22
CA LYS A 26 -43.09 37.05 3.73
C LYS A 26 -44.62 37.03 3.49
N THR A 27 -45.21 35.91 3.05
CA THR A 27 -46.57 35.45 3.47
C THR A 27 -46.82 34.03 2.99
N ALA A 28 -47.83 33.35 3.56
CA ALA A 28 -48.22 31.98 3.22
C ALA A 28 -49.71 31.77 3.50
N GLU A 29 -50.37 30.83 2.81
CA GLU A 29 -51.49 30.08 3.38
C GLU A 29 -51.74 28.72 2.69
N LYS A 30 -52.76 27.98 3.15
CA LYS A 30 -52.90 26.51 3.02
C LYS A 30 -53.93 26.07 1.95
N SER A 31 -53.75 24.86 1.41
CA SER A 31 -54.84 23.85 1.33
C SER A 31 -54.34 22.46 0.93
N GLU A 32 -55.08 21.43 1.35
CA GLU A 32 -54.94 19.99 1.07
C GLU A 32 -56.29 19.48 0.49
N PRO A 33 -56.43 18.22 0.03
CA PRO A 33 -55.43 17.30 -0.55
C PRO A 33 -55.91 16.67 -1.89
N GLN A 34 -55.03 16.01 -2.65
CA GLN A 34 -55.48 15.05 -3.68
C GLN A 34 -54.49 13.89 -3.92
N ARG A 35 -55.03 12.70 -4.21
CA ARG A 35 -54.28 11.46 -4.51
C ARG A 35 -53.73 11.46 -5.93
N SER A 36 -52.50 10.98 -6.15
CA SER A 36 -52.27 9.83 -7.07
C SER A 36 -50.82 9.30 -7.10
N ARG A 37 -50.71 8.01 -7.43
CA ARG A 37 -49.61 7.30 -8.13
C ARG A 37 -48.15 7.52 -7.70
N GLY A 38 -47.63 6.51 -6.99
CA GLY A 38 -46.48 5.71 -7.47
C GLY A 38 -45.13 6.42 -7.62
N SER A 39 -44.36 6.45 -6.53
CA SER A 39 -42.95 6.84 -6.58
C SER A 39 -42.14 5.92 -7.51
N ARG A 40 -41.45 6.51 -8.50
CA ARG A 40 -40.37 5.83 -9.23
C ARG A 40 -39.07 6.06 -8.45
N THR A 41 -38.40 4.97 -8.07
CA THR A 41 -37.03 5.01 -7.56
C THR A 41 -36.10 5.67 -8.59
N ALA A 42 -35.28 6.62 -8.15
CA ALA A 42 -34.26 7.24 -8.99
C ALA A 42 -33.02 6.34 -9.08
N ASP A 43 -32.42 6.24 -10.28
CA ASP A 43 -31.18 5.49 -10.49
C ASP A 43 -30.02 6.04 -9.64
N ILE A 44 -29.37 5.16 -8.89
CA ILE A 44 -28.15 5.45 -8.15
C ILE A 44 -26.94 5.02 -9.01
N LEU A 45 -25.95 5.88 -9.10
CA LEU A 45 -24.74 5.67 -9.89
C LEU A 45 -23.80 4.68 -9.20
N GLN A 46 -23.52 3.56 -9.86
CA GLN A 46 -22.42 2.65 -9.54
C GLN A 46 -21.19 2.98 -10.40
N PRO A 47 -19.96 2.60 -10.00
CA PRO A 47 -18.78 2.59 -10.88
C PRO A 47 -19.05 1.74 -12.13
N ARG A 48 -19.19 2.39 -13.30
CA ARG A 48 -20.02 1.88 -14.42
C ARG A 48 -19.24 1.55 -15.70
N GLU A 49 -18.17 0.77 -15.57
CA GLU A 49 -17.42 0.25 -16.73
C GLU A 49 -17.27 -1.27 -16.72
N SER A 50 -16.75 -1.89 -15.65
CA SER A 50 -16.74 -3.36 -15.50
C SER A 50 -18.12 -4.03 -15.55
N ILE A 51 -19.19 -3.27 -15.24
CA ILE A 51 -20.58 -3.75 -15.23
C ILE A 51 -21.28 -3.52 -16.59
N LYS A 52 -20.74 -2.66 -17.48
CA LYS A 52 -21.38 -2.34 -18.77
C LYS A 52 -21.13 -3.39 -19.86
N ALA A 53 -19.98 -4.05 -19.86
CA ALA A 53 -19.65 -5.08 -20.85
C ALA A 53 -20.64 -6.26 -20.76
N TYR A 54 -20.80 -6.82 -19.55
CA TYR A 54 -21.61 -8.02 -19.30
C TYR A 54 -23.09 -7.86 -19.69
N LYS A 55 -23.68 -6.68 -19.46
CA LYS A 55 -25.11 -6.41 -19.77
C LYS A 55 -25.43 -6.20 -21.25
N LYS A 56 -24.48 -6.38 -22.18
CA LYS A 56 -24.71 -6.19 -23.63
C LYS A 56 -24.72 -7.51 -24.45
N GLN A 57 -24.58 -8.66 -23.80
CA GLN A 57 -24.56 -9.98 -24.48
C GLN A 57 -25.66 -10.95 -24.01
N VAL A 58 -26.51 -10.57 -23.06
CA VAL A 58 -27.64 -11.41 -22.58
C VAL A 58 -28.95 -10.60 -22.56
N ASP A 59 -29.71 -10.66 -23.66
CA ASP A 59 -31.14 -10.33 -23.73
C ASP A 59 -31.89 -11.62 -24.14
N PRO A 60 -32.52 -12.35 -23.21
CA PRO A 60 -33.22 -13.59 -23.50
C PRO A 60 -34.68 -13.36 -23.94
N THR A 61 -34.99 -12.24 -24.61
CA THR A 61 -36.35 -11.88 -25.05
C THR A 61 -36.48 -11.32 -26.48
N LYS A 62 -36.17 -12.15 -27.49
CA LYS A 62 -36.78 -12.10 -28.84
C LYS A 62 -36.60 -13.42 -29.60
N ASP A 63 -37.67 -13.84 -30.27
CA ASP A 63 -37.61 -14.87 -31.31
C ASP A 63 -36.86 -14.34 -32.56
N PRO A 64 -36.11 -15.19 -33.28
CA PRO A 64 -35.38 -14.78 -34.48
C PRO A 64 -36.31 -14.60 -35.69
N PRO A 65 -36.08 -13.59 -36.55
CA PRO A 65 -36.72 -13.50 -37.87
C PRO A 65 -36.04 -14.45 -38.88
N ASP A 66 -36.81 -14.91 -39.88
CA ASP A 66 -36.35 -15.86 -40.90
C ASP A 66 -35.17 -15.34 -41.75
N LEU A 67 -34.27 -16.26 -42.13
CA LEU A 67 -33.19 -16.02 -43.08
C LEU A 67 -33.58 -16.51 -44.50
N PRO A 68 -33.31 -15.74 -45.57
CA PRO A 68 -33.54 -16.18 -46.94
C PRO A 68 -32.42 -17.07 -47.47
N GLU A 69 -32.77 -18.03 -48.33
CA GLU A 69 -31.84 -18.94 -49.01
C GLU A 69 -31.01 -18.24 -50.11
N VAL A 70 -29.74 -18.61 -50.23
CA VAL A 70 -28.84 -18.31 -51.37
C VAL A 70 -27.97 -19.57 -51.63
N PRO A 71 -27.75 -20.00 -52.88
CA PRO A 71 -27.55 -21.44 -53.17
C PRO A 71 -26.10 -21.96 -53.15
N SER A 72 -26.03 -23.29 -53.20
CA SER A 72 -24.84 -24.15 -53.26
C SER A 72 -24.17 -24.24 -54.63
N GLU A 73 -22.83 -24.43 -54.66
CA GLU A 73 -22.05 -25.43 -55.44
C GLU A 73 -20.57 -25.01 -55.58
N PRO A 74 -19.61 -25.94 -55.83
CA PRO A 74 -19.53 -27.34 -55.41
C PRO A 74 -18.17 -27.69 -54.76
N GLU A 75 -18.01 -28.94 -54.31
CA GLU A 75 -16.79 -29.44 -53.66
C GLU A 75 -15.61 -29.68 -54.63
N ALA A 76 -14.38 -29.68 -54.07
CA ALA A 76 -13.21 -30.31 -54.68
C ALA A 76 -12.39 -31.05 -53.59
N GLN A 77 -12.60 -32.37 -53.48
CA GLN A 77 -11.81 -33.22 -52.58
C GLN A 77 -10.45 -33.56 -53.21
N LEU A 78 -9.39 -33.63 -52.40
CA LEU A 78 -8.17 -34.37 -52.74
C LEU A 78 -7.54 -34.96 -51.47
N ASP A 79 -7.63 -36.29 -51.30
CA ASP A 79 -6.92 -37.04 -50.25
C ASP A 79 -5.57 -37.54 -50.79
N VAL A 80 -4.49 -37.26 -50.05
CA VAL A 80 -3.20 -37.95 -50.21
C VAL A 80 -2.55 -38.19 -48.84
N ARG A 81 -2.79 -39.37 -48.28
CA ARG A 81 -1.92 -39.96 -47.24
C ARG A 81 -0.63 -40.51 -47.86
N GLN A 82 0.55 -40.19 -47.28
CA GLN A 82 1.61 -41.18 -47.07
C GLN A 82 2.72 -40.71 -46.11
N HIS A 83 3.52 -41.68 -45.62
CA HIS A 83 4.53 -41.51 -44.55
C HIS A 83 5.90 -41.06 -45.06
N VAL A 84 6.65 -40.37 -44.20
CA VAL A 84 8.07 -40.69 -43.88
C VAL A 84 8.25 -40.62 -42.35
N GLU A 85 9.29 -41.26 -41.81
CA GLU A 85 9.51 -41.53 -40.38
C GLU A 85 10.94 -41.09 -39.96
N LYS A 86 11.16 -40.86 -38.64
CA LYS A 86 12.43 -40.51 -37.94
C LYS A 86 12.76 -39.01 -38.01
N GLU A 87 13.44 -38.41 -37.01
CA GLU A 87 14.21 -39.00 -35.91
C GLU A 87 13.63 -38.74 -34.50
N LYS A 88 14.03 -39.58 -33.53
CA LYS A 88 13.95 -39.30 -32.09
C LYS A 88 15.37 -39.17 -31.54
N VAL A 89 15.72 -38.01 -31.01
CA VAL A 89 16.89 -37.86 -30.13
C VAL A 89 16.40 -37.89 -28.68
N LEU A 90 17.01 -38.75 -27.87
CA LEU A 90 16.78 -38.79 -26.43
C LEU A 90 17.50 -37.61 -25.77
N LEU A 91 16.77 -36.80 -25.00
CA LEU A 91 17.35 -36.11 -23.84
C LEU A 91 16.74 -36.72 -22.57
N GLU A 92 17.59 -37.28 -21.73
CA GLU A 92 17.20 -37.88 -20.47
C GLU A 92 16.80 -36.79 -19.48
N LYS A 93 15.56 -36.85 -18.97
CA LYS A 93 15.15 -36.01 -17.85
C LYS A 93 15.70 -36.63 -16.55
N PRO A 94 16.51 -35.91 -15.74
CA PRO A 94 16.98 -36.44 -14.47
C PRO A 94 15.79 -36.71 -13.53
N ASN A 95 15.64 -37.98 -13.13
CA ASN A 95 14.52 -38.45 -12.32
C ASN A 95 14.73 -38.11 -10.84
N VAL A 96 14.39 -36.87 -10.45
CA VAL A 96 14.41 -36.45 -9.04
C VAL A 96 13.17 -36.97 -8.33
N GLN A 97 13.31 -38.08 -7.60
CA GLN A 97 12.29 -38.52 -6.65
C GLN A 97 12.24 -37.56 -5.46
N TRP A 98 11.10 -36.90 -5.25
CA TRP A 98 10.84 -36.13 -4.04
C TRP A 98 10.50 -37.06 -2.88
N GLU A 99 11.53 -37.52 -2.16
CA GLU A 99 11.32 -38.28 -0.92
C GLU A 99 10.76 -37.33 0.16
N VAL A 100 9.52 -37.60 0.60
CA VAL A 100 8.76 -36.69 1.48
C VAL A 100 9.25 -36.83 2.92
N VAL A 101 10.29 -36.09 3.27
CA VAL A 101 10.80 -35.97 4.65
C VAL A 101 9.74 -35.30 5.54
N LYS A 102 8.95 -36.13 6.24
CA LYS A 102 8.01 -35.69 7.27
C LYS A 102 8.74 -35.34 8.58
N ASP A 103 9.38 -34.18 8.61
CA ASP A 103 9.79 -33.54 9.87
C ASP A 103 9.18 -32.13 9.98
N GLN A 104 8.43 -31.88 11.06
CA GLN A 104 7.78 -30.61 11.33
C GLN A 104 8.70 -29.55 11.97
N ARG A 105 10.00 -29.81 12.15
CA ARG A 105 10.95 -28.89 12.80
C ARG A 105 11.97 -28.23 11.87
N ALA A 106 11.95 -28.52 10.57
CA ALA A 106 12.93 -28.01 9.60
C ALA A 106 12.36 -26.95 8.62
N ARG A 107 11.60 -25.97 9.11
CA ARG A 107 11.10 -24.81 8.32
C ARG A 107 11.23 -23.47 9.05
N LEU A 108 12.44 -23.13 9.50
CA LEU A 108 12.84 -21.76 9.88
C LEU A 108 14.38 -21.65 10.01
N GLN A 109 15.08 -21.59 8.87
CA GLN A 109 16.48 -21.18 8.82
C GLN A 109 16.72 -20.25 7.63
N VAL A 110 16.91 -18.97 7.91
CA VAL A 110 17.48 -17.98 6.99
C VAL A 110 18.63 -17.31 7.74
N LEU A 111 19.86 -17.55 7.24
CA LEU A 111 21.09 -16.83 7.58
C LEU A 111 21.47 -16.73 9.08
N ASP A 112 22.20 -17.73 9.57
CA ASP A 112 23.30 -17.50 10.53
C ASP A 112 24.62 -17.92 9.86
N THR A 113 25.55 -16.96 9.74
CA THR A 113 26.90 -17.17 9.20
C THR A 113 27.97 -16.56 10.12
N SER A 114 27.74 -16.65 11.44
CA SER A 114 28.65 -16.11 12.45
C SER A 114 29.90 -16.98 12.73
N LYS A 115 30.93 -16.79 11.88
CA LYS A 115 32.34 -17.26 11.95
C LYS A 115 32.67 -18.62 11.30
N PRO A 116 33.88 -18.78 10.71
CA PRO A 116 34.34 -20.03 10.12
C PRO A 116 34.99 -20.98 11.16
N PRO A 117 34.86 -22.31 11.01
CA PRO A 117 35.53 -23.29 11.85
C PRO A 117 37.00 -23.51 11.43
N SER A 118 37.90 -23.56 12.41
CA SER A 118 39.30 -23.99 12.21
C SER A 118 39.42 -25.51 12.27
N GLY A 119 39.92 -26.15 11.21
CA GLY A 119 40.22 -27.59 11.13
C GLY A 119 41.52 -27.86 10.37
N LYS A 120 42.22 -28.96 10.66
CA LYS A 120 43.58 -29.23 10.17
C LYS A 120 43.69 -30.47 9.28
N ALA A 121 44.65 -30.37 8.36
CA ALA A 121 45.50 -31.42 7.79
C ALA A 121 44.92 -32.38 6.73
N GLY A 122 45.74 -32.60 5.70
CA GLY A 122 45.51 -33.50 4.57
C GLY A 122 46.57 -33.27 3.49
N HIS A 123 47.77 -33.85 3.66
CA HIS A 123 48.79 -33.88 2.60
C HIS A 123 48.39 -34.90 1.53
N LEU A 124 48.60 -34.59 0.24
CA LEU A 124 49.44 -35.44 -0.62
C LEU A 124 49.95 -34.67 -1.87
N GLU A 125 51.24 -34.86 -2.12
CA GLU A 125 52.10 -34.76 -3.31
C GLU A 125 51.73 -33.95 -4.58
N ASP A 126 52.73 -33.20 -5.05
CA ASP A 126 52.88 -32.55 -6.39
C ASP A 126 53.41 -33.56 -7.42
N PRO A 127 53.27 -33.32 -8.74
CA PRO A 127 54.51 -33.03 -9.47
C PRO A 127 54.44 -31.99 -10.62
N THR A 128 55.56 -31.27 -10.74
CA THR A 128 56.20 -30.71 -11.96
C THR A 128 55.75 -29.36 -12.53
N THR A 129 56.61 -28.34 -12.30
CA THR A 129 56.74 -27.10 -13.09
C THR A 129 57.74 -27.30 -14.27
N PRO A 130 57.70 -26.47 -15.33
CA PRO A 130 58.59 -25.29 -15.42
C PRO A 130 57.88 -24.03 -15.99
N SER A 131 57.82 -22.90 -15.30
CA SER A 131 58.87 -21.86 -15.16
C SER A 131 59.18 -21.04 -16.43
N LEU A 132 58.84 -19.75 -16.43
CA LEU A 132 59.50 -18.72 -17.26
C LEU A 132 59.49 -17.36 -16.54
N GLU A 133 60.34 -16.45 -16.97
CA GLU A 133 61.05 -15.52 -16.06
C GLU A 133 60.52 -14.08 -15.99
N ARG A 134 61.10 -13.30 -15.05
CA ARG A 134 60.83 -11.88 -14.80
C ARG A 134 62.14 -11.07 -14.95
N PRO A 135 62.14 -9.94 -15.68
CA PRO A 135 62.97 -8.78 -15.35
C PRO A 135 62.05 -7.66 -14.78
N VAL A 136 62.28 -7.10 -13.60
CA VAL A 136 63.38 -6.18 -13.20
C VAL A 136 63.25 -4.78 -13.85
N GLU A 137 62.40 -3.98 -13.19
CA GLU A 137 62.64 -2.60 -12.75
C GLU A 137 63.72 -1.75 -13.45
N THR A 138 63.33 -0.57 -13.95
CA THR A 138 64.20 0.63 -13.93
C THR A 138 63.39 1.90 -13.61
N ARG A 139 64.07 2.86 -12.96
CA ARG A 139 63.49 4.01 -12.25
C ARG A 139 63.96 5.33 -12.86
N ARG A 140 63.06 6.28 -13.14
CA ARG A 140 63.39 7.70 -13.39
C ARG A 140 62.20 8.63 -13.10
N GLU A 141 62.46 9.66 -12.29
CA GLU A 141 61.56 10.82 -12.09
C GLU A 141 61.68 11.82 -13.27
N PRO A 142 60.86 12.89 -13.29
CA PRO A 142 61.43 14.14 -12.74
C PRO A 142 60.46 15.00 -11.89
N ARG A 143 60.87 15.24 -10.64
CA ARG A 143 60.81 16.52 -9.89
C ARG A 143 59.79 17.60 -10.34
N GLN A 144 58.75 17.79 -9.53
CA GLN A 144 58.01 19.05 -9.46
C GLN A 144 58.82 20.10 -8.67
N LYS A 145 58.81 21.37 -9.09
CA LYS A 145 59.38 22.51 -8.33
C LYS A 145 58.31 23.57 -8.05
N SER A 146 58.38 24.16 -6.86
CA SER A 146 57.62 25.35 -6.46
C SER A 146 58.13 26.62 -7.16
N TRP A 147 57.28 27.64 -7.28
CA TRP A 147 57.54 29.03 -6.85
C TRP A 147 56.22 29.81 -6.71
N THR A 148 56.27 31.01 -6.15
CA THR A 148 55.13 31.72 -5.55
C THR A 148 54.75 33.05 -6.23
N GLY A 149 53.45 33.29 -6.40
CA GLY A 149 52.82 34.51 -5.88
C GLY A 149 52.35 35.62 -6.84
N ILE A 150 51.68 36.60 -6.20
CA ILE A 150 51.28 37.94 -6.66
C ILE A 150 50.03 38.05 -7.58
N THR A 151 48.96 38.60 -7.00
CA THR A 151 48.05 39.61 -7.61
C THR A 151 47.36 40.40 -6.47
N PRO A 152 46.84 41.64 -6.70
CA PRO A 152 46.80 42.66 -5.64
C PRO A 152 45.47 42.81 -4.85
N ARG A 153 45.57 43.51 -3.70
CA ARG A 153 44.44 44.00 -2.88
C ARG A 153 43.94 45.38 -3.33
N ILE A 154 42.65 45.64 -3.11
CA ILE A 154 42.11 46.97 -2.74
C ILE A 154 41.32 46.82 -1.41
N LYS A 155 41.17 47.91 -0.63
CA LYS A 155 40.68 47.90 0.77
C LYS A 155 39.41 48.74 0.95
N VAL A 156 38.59 48.41 1.97
CA VAL A 156 37.67 49.33 2.67
C VAL A 156 37.74 49.03 4.20
N PRO A 157 37.61 50.01 5.15
CA PRO A 157 38.11 49.87 6.53
C PRO A 157 37.09 49.41 7.62
N PRO A 158 37.54 49.20 8.90
CA PRO A 158 36.75 48.52 9.96
C PRO A 158 36.50 49.31 11.28
N MET A 159 35.58 48.80 12.10
CA MET A 159 35.48 48.95 13.59
C MET A 159 34.66 47.76 14.13
N LYS A 160 34.75 47.26 15.37
CA LYS A 160 35.71 47.38 16.50
C LYS A 160 35.57 46.11 17.37
N LYS A 161 36.60 45.66 18.10
CA LYS A 161 36.51 44.59 19.13
C LYS A 161 37.50 44.82 20.28
N THR A 162 37.05 44.54 21.50
CA THR A 162 37.77 44.58 22.80
C THR A 162 36.88 43.84 23.83
N GLU A 163 37.35 43.10 24.83
CA GLU A 163 38.72 42.70 25.22
C GLU A 163 38.72 41.37 26.02
N VAL A 164 39.85 40.96 26.64
CA VAL A 164 40.10 39.61 27.20
C VAL A 164 40.87 39.67 28.54
N SER A 165 40.58 38.79 29.51
CA SER A 165 41.52 38.42 30.60
C SER A 165 41.21 37.02 31.23
N LYS A 166 41.99 36.58 32.25
CA LYS A 166 42.46 35.17 32.41
C LYS A 166 42.41 34.56 33.84
N LEU A 167 42.67 33.25 33.90
CA LEU A 167 42.82 32.30 35.04
C LEU A 167 43.90 32.67 36.11
N PRO A 168 43.86 32.12 37.36
CA PRO A 168 44.58 30.85 37.69
C PRO A 168 43.89 29.95 38.79
N SER A 169 44.64 29.22 39.66
CA SER A 169 44.20 27.93 40.25
C SER A 169 44.77 27.46 41.63
N LYS A 170 43.98 26.57 42.31
CA LYS A 170 44.37 25.37 43.15
C LYS A 170 44.72 25.48 44.68
N VAL A 171 44.24 24.47 45.45
CA VAL A 171 44.69 23.89 46.78
C VAL A 171 44.04 24.29 48.16
N ILE A 172 43.14 23.40 48.69
CA ILE A 172 43.06 22.65 50.00
C ILE A 172 43.81 23.17 51.28
N PRO A 173 43.42 22.92 52.58
CA PRO A 173 42.13 22.77 53.33
C PRO A 173 42.02 23.60 54.66
N ALA A 174 40.88 23.54 55.39
CA ALA A 174 40.81 23.51 56.88
C ALA A 174 39.39 23.13 57.40
N GLN A 175 39.24 22.82 58.71
CA GLN A 175 37.98 22.32 59.32
C GLN A 175 37.13 23.42 60.01
N GLY A 176 35.80 23.22 60.04
CA GLY A 176 34.84 24.02 60.82
C GLY A 176 33.65 23.17 61.32
N ILE A 177 33.31 23.27 62.60
CA ILE A 177 32.43 22.32 63.31
C ILE A 177 30.97 22.37 62.82
N ARG A 178 30.41 21.21 62.43
CA ARG A 178 28.96 21.06 62.14
C ARG A 178 28.15 20.84 63.42
N LYS A 179 27.23 21.75 63.75
CA LYS A 179 26.03 21.39 64.54
C LYS A 179 25.04 20.66 63.62
N LYS A 180 24.65 19.42 63.97
CA LYS A 180 23.59 18.68 63.25
C LYS A 180 22.22 19.24 63.64
N TRP A 181 21.44 19.66 62.65
CA TRP A 181 19.96 19.65 62.75
C TRP A 181 19.44 18.42 62.00
N PRO A 182 18.42 17.72 62.50
CA PRO A 182 17.83 16.58 61.78
C PRO A 182 17.12 17.08 60.52
N LYS A 183 17.42 16.48 59.37
CA LYS A 183 16.61 16.68 58.15
C LYS A 183 15.28 15.94 58.33
N PRO A 184 14.13 16.52 57.93
CA PRO A 184 12.87 15.80 57.95
C PRO A 184 12.94 14.59 57.03
N ASN A 185 12.49 13.43 57.51
CA ASN A 185 12.50 12.19 56.74
C ASN A 185 11.41 12.26 55.66
N LEU A 186 11.74 11.99 54.40
CA LEU A 186 10.83 12.13 53.26
C LEU A 186 9.57 11.27 53.42
N TYR A 187 9.72 10.07 53.98
CA TYR A 187 8.60 9.18 54.34
C TYR A 187 7.65 9.81 55.36
N SER A 188 8.15 10.59 56.31
CA SER A 188 7.29 11.28 57.30
C SER A 188 6.43 12.36 56.66
N LEU A 189 6.91 12.99 55.58
CA LEU A 189 6.13 13.97 54.82
C LEU A 189 5.04 13.28 53.99
N PHE A 190 5.35 12.12 53.40
CA PHE A 190 4.39 11.29 52.68
C PHE A 190 3.27 10.77 53.59
N PHE A 191 3.60 10.23 54.77
CA PHE A 191 2.60 9.80 55.75
C PHE A 191 1.75 10.96 56.27
N LEU A 192 2.33 12.15 56.50
CA LEU A 192 1.56 13.35 56.85
C LEU A 192 0.55 13.72 55.75
N LEU A 193 0.95 13.66 54.47
CA LEU A 193 0.04 13.91 53.35
C LEU A 193 -1.09 12.87 53.28
N LEU A 194 -0.76 11.59 53.50
CA LEU A 194 -1.71 10.48 53.49
C LEU A 194 -2.74 10.61 54.63
N PHE A 195 -2.29 10.94 55.85
CA PHE A 195 -3.18 11.23 56.98
C PHE A 195 -4.02 12.48 56.76
N LEU A 196 -3.49 13.52 56.11
CA LEU A 196 -4.28 14.71 55.75
C LEU A 196 -5.43 14.32 54.80
N ILE A 197 -5.14 13.56 53.74
CA ILE A 197 -6.14 13.05 52.78
C ILE A 197 -7.19 12.19 53.50
N LEU A 198 -6.76 11.20 54.30
CA LEU A 198 -7.65 10.35 55.09
C LEU A 198 -8.56 11.15 56.04
N SER A 199 -8.02 12.16 56.75
CA SER A 199 -8.80 13.00 57.65
C SER A 199 -9.83 13.86 56.91
N ILE A 200 -9.48 14.38 55.73
CA ILE A 200 -10.41 15.12 54.85
C ILE A 200 -11.50 14.18 54.31
N SER A 201 -11.15 12.95 53.89
CA SER A 201 -12.12 11.94 53.45
C SER A 201 -13.08 11.53 54.57
N CYS A 202 -12.58 11.25 55.78
CA CYS A 202 -13.42 10.93 56.93
C CYS A 202 -14.32 12.12 57.33
N TRP A 203 -13.81 13.35 57.31
CA TRP A 203 -14.62 14.54 57.57
C TRP A 203 -15.71 14.74 56.51
N PHE A 204 -15.40 14.50 55.24
CA PHE A 204 -16.38 14.61 54.16
C PHE A 204 -17.49 13.54 54.30
N VAL A 205 -17.13 12.28 54.56
CA VAL A 205 -18.10 11.19 54.80
C VAL A 205 -18.94 11.44 56.06
N TRP A 206 -18.35 11.96 57.13
CA TRP A 206 -19.09 12.30 58.36
C TRP A 206 -20.07 13.47 58.13
N LYS A 207 -19.67 14.49 57.36
CA LYS A 207 -20.46 15.69 57.10
C LYS A 207 -21.58 15.50 56.06
N HIS A 208 -21.37 14.64 55.06
CA HIS A 208 -22.27 14.47 53.93
C HIS A 208 -22.96 13.10 53.86
N GLY A 209 -22.56 12.15 54.73
CA GLY A 209 -23.04 10.77 54.70
C GLY A 209 -22.40 9.94 53.58
N ILE A 210 -22.63 8.63 53.61
CA ILE A 210 -22.28 7.73 52.51
C ILE A 210 -23.43 7.77 51.49
N PRO A 211 -23.18 8.06 50.20
CA PRO A 211 -24.21 7.96 49.17
C PRO A 211 -24.75 6.52 49.07
N ASN A 212 -26.08 6.36 49.07
CA ASN A 212 -26.74 5.04 49.04
C ASN A 212 -26.41 4.17 47.81
N SER A 213 -25.74 4.72 46.79
CA SER A 213 -25.18 3.96 45.66
C SER A 213 -24.05 2.99 46.04
N PHE A 214 -23.47 3.09 47.24
CA PHE A 214 -22.37 2.20 47.69
C PHE A 214 -22.81 0.95 48.46
N ILE A 215 -24.10 0.75 48.74
CA ILE A 215 -24.59 -0.35 49.60
C ILE A 215 -25.26 -1.49 48.79
N LEU A 216 -25.22 -1.45 47.44
CA LEU A 216 -25.75 -2.53 46.58
C LEU A 216 -24.69 -3.24 45.70
N GLY A 217 -24.02 -4.24 46.30
CA GLY A 217 -23.78 -5.55 45.69
C GLY A 217 -22.80 -5.75 44.52
N TYR A 218 -22.47 -4.75 43.70
CA TYR A 218 -21.77 -4.96 42.42
C TYR A 218 -20.46 -4.16 42.24
N GLY A 219 -19.84 -3.71 43.34
CA GLY A 219 -18.63 -2.86 43.35
C GLY A 219 -17.28 -3.49 42.92
N PRO A 220 -16.93 -4.76 43.22
CA PRO A 220 -15.56 -5.23 43.03
C PRO A 220 -15.12 -5.43 41.58
N LEU A 221 -15.96 -6.06 40.75
CA LEU A 221 -15.53 -6.57 39.43
C LEU A 221 -15.26 -5.46 38.40
N THR A 222 -15.99 -4.35 38.48
CA THR A 222 -15.86 -3.20 37.56
C THR A 222 -14.65 -2.34 37.89
N LEU A 223 -14.38 -2.14 39.18
CA LEU A 223 -13.13 -1.52 39.65
C LEU A 223 -11.93 -2.42 39.35
N TRP A 224 -12.01 -3.74 39.59
CA TRP A 224 -10.91 -4.65 39.27
C TRP A 224 -10.61 -4.70 37.77
N LYS A 225 -11.63 -4.67 36.90
CA LYS A 225 -11.42 -4.52 35.45
C LYS A 225 -10.76 -3.18 35.08
N SER A 226 -11.14 -2.09 35.75
CA SER A 226 -10.56 -0.75 35.52
C SER A 226 -9.12 -0.63 36.01
N PHE A 227 -8.76 -1.31 37.11
CA PHE A 227 -7.38 -1.42 37.58
C PHE A 227 -6.56 -2.39 36.72
N ALA A 228 -7.16 -3.49 36.24
CA ALA A 228 -6.51 -4.40 35.31
C ALA A 228 -6.22 -3.74 33.95
N THR A 229 -7.01 -2.77 33.48
CA THR A 229 -6.64 -1.96 32.30
C THR A 229 -5.61 -0.87 32.60
N LEU A 230 -5.36 -0.55 33.88
CA LEU A 230 -4.27 0.35 34.32
C LEU A 230 -2.96 -0.41 34.59
N TRP A 231 -3.06 -1.72 34.81
CA TRP A 231 -1.95 -2.67 35.01
C TRP A 231 -1.83 -3.66 33.84
N SER A 232 -2.49 -3.37 32.72
CA SER A 232 -2.11 -3.98 31.44
C SER A 232 -0.76 -3.37 31.11
N GLU A 233 0.30 -4.16 31.31
CA GLU A 233 1.57 -3.88 30.68
C GLU A 233 1.31 -3.63 29.18
N ALA A 234 1.96 -2.61 28.62
CA ALA A 234 1.85 -2.32 27.20
C ALA A 234 2.59 -3.44 26.47
N GLU A 235 1.85 -4.49 26.14
CA GLU A 235 2.31 -5.76 25.58
C GLU A 235 3.42 -5.50 24.56
N GLU A 236 4.68 -5.82 24.93
CA GLU A 236 5.83 -5.33 24.19
C GLU A 236 5.75 -5.82 22.74
N CYS A 237 5.81 -4.86 21.81
CA CYS A 237 5.70 -5.14 20.38
C CYS A 237 6.79 -6.13 19.96
N ASP A 238 6.41 -7.17 19.20
CA ASP A 238 7.35 -8.11 18.57
C ASP A 238 8.47 -7.32 17.88
N ALA A 239 9.63 -7.24 18.51
CA ALA A 239 10.73 -6.39 18.06
C ALA A 239 11.36 -6.89 16.75
N GLN A 240 11.00 -8.11 16.31
CA GLN A 240 11.52 -8.77 15.14
C GLN A 240 10.38 -9.48 14.39
N CYS A 241 9.98 -8.91 13.25
CA CYS A 241 9.03 -9.51 12.31
C CYS A 241 9.78 -10.12 11.11
N SER A 242 9.25 -11.19 10.53
CA SER A 242 9.70 -11.71 9.23
C SER A 242 8.84 -11.12 8.13
N LEU A 243 9.42 -10.51 7.10
CA LEU A 243 8.70 -9.92 5.96
C LEU A 243 9.13 -10.58 4.66
N VAL A 244 8.15 -10.91 3.81
CA VAL A 244 8.38 -11.44 2.46
C VAL A 244 7.63 -10.57 1.45
N LEU A 245 8.35 -10.09 0.43
CA LEU A 245 7.78 -9.47 -0.76
C LEU A 245 7.22 -10.58 -1.68
N LEU A 246 6.04 -10.35 -2.25
CA LEU A 246 5.28 -11.34 -3.00
C LEU A 246 4.86 -10.79 -4.36
N GLU A 247 4.85 -11.65 -5.38
CA GLU A 247 4.28 -11.30 -6.70
C GLU A 247 3.42 -12.45 -7.25
N SER A 248 2.27 -12.12 -7.85
CA SER A 248 1.68 -13.00 -8.86
C SER A 248 2.27 -12.58 -10.20
N ILE A 249 2.85 -13.53 -10.94
CA ILE A 249 3.42 -13.31 -12.27
C ILE A 249 2.71 -14.28 -13.22
N PRO A 250 1.92 -13.79 -14.20
CA PRO A 250 1.30 -14.65 -15.21
C PRO A 250 2.36 -15.36 -16.07
N ASP A 251 2.06 -16.57 -16.53
CA ASP A 251 3.02 -17.42 -17.29
C ASP A 251 3.56 -16.77 -18.58
N THR A 252 2.86 -15.76 -19.10
CA THR A 252 3.23 -14.95 -20.27
C THR A 252 4.33 -13.90 -19.97
N LEU A 253 4.68 -13.70 -18.70
CA LEU A 253 5.80 -12.87 -18.24
C LEU A 253 6.99 -13.74 -17.80
N GLN A 254 8.09 -13.66 -18.55
CA GLN A 254 9.29 -14.48 -18.33
C GLN A 254 10.51 -13.59 -18.11
N PHE A 255 10.92 -13.45 -16.85
CA PHE A 255 12.08 -12.65 -16.45
C PHE A 255 13.34 -13.51 -16.38
N GLN A 256 14.26 -13.30 -17.32
CA GLN A 256 15.50 -14.09 -17.44
C GLN A 256 16.45 -13.84 -16.26
N PRO A 257 17.13 -14.87 -15.71
CA PRO A 257 18.19 -14.68 -14.71
C PRO A 257 19.30 -13.73 -15.22
N PRO A 258 19.87 -12.85 -14.37
CA PRO A 258 19.72 -12.77 -12.91
C PRO A 258 18.62 -11.78 -12.45
N SER A 259 17.45 -11.74 -13.11
CA SER A 259 16.30 -10.97 -12.62
C SER A 259 15.83 -11.42 -11.21
N PRO A 260 15.39 -10.50 -10.34
CA PRO A 260 14.80 -10.87 -9.04
C PRO A 260 13.48 -11.62 -9.23
N GLN A 261 13.28 -12.67 -8.43
CA GLN A 261 12.07 -13.48 -8.38
C GLN A 261 11.58 -13.55 -6.93
N ASN A 262 10.29 -13.32 -6.72
CA ASN A 262 9.65 -13.31 -5.40
C ASN A 262 8.73 -14.54 -5.24
N PRO A 263 8.48 -15.03 -4.01
CA PRO A 263 7.46 -16.05 -3.76
C PRO A 263 6.06 -15.60 -4.19
N THR A 264 5.20 -16.54 -4.57
CA THR A 264 3.86 -16.20 -5.08
C THR A 264 2.89 -15.81 -3.98
N ILE A 265 1.94 -14.93 -4.31
CA ILE A 265 0.84 -14.56 -3.40
C ILE A 265 0.04 -15.80 -3.01
N TYR A 266 -0.21 -16.72 -3.97
CA TYR A 266 -0.81 -18.04 -3.70
C TYR A 266 -0.06 -18.83 -2.62
N GLN A 267 1.26 -18.99 -2.73
CA GLN A 267 2.04 -19.75 -1.75
C GLN A 267 1.94 -19.12 -0.36
N ALA A 268 2.08 -17.80 -0.24
CA ALA A 268 1.96 -17.09 1.04
C ALA A 268 0.55 -17.22 1.65
N TRP A 269 -0.51 -17.14 0.84
CA TRP A 269 -1.88 -17.36 1.29
C TRP A 269 -2.10 -18.80 1.77
N MET A 270 -1.60 -19.80 1.03
CA MET A 270 -1.69 -21.20 1.45
C MET A 270 -0.90 -21.47 2.74
N ASP A 271 0.27 -20.87 2.94
CA ASP A 271 1.03 -20.97 4.19
C ASP A 271 0.31 -20.28 5.36
N LEU A 272 -0.29 -19.10 5.14
CA LEU A 272 -1.09 -18.38 6.15
C LEU A 272 -2.31 -19.21 6.60
N LEU A 273 -3.08 -19.76 5.65
CA LEU A 273 -4.27 -20.57 5.95
C LEU A 273 -3.91 -21.94 6.55
N SER A 274 -2.79 -22.53 6.13
CA SER A 274 -2.29 -23.77 6.72
C SER A 274 -1.86 -23.53 8.17
N GLY A 275 -1.13 -22.44 8.43
CA GLY A 275 -0.60 -22.09 9.75
C GLY A 275 -1.61 -21.51 10.74
N ALA A 276 -2.85 -21.19 10.33
CA ALA A 276 -3.87 -20.58 11.20
C ALA A 276 -4.43 -21.53 12.27
N ASN A 277 -4.62 -21.00 13.49
CA ASN A 277 -5.03 -21.78 14.69
C ASN A 277 -6.26 -21.20 15.42
N SER A 278 -6.65 -19.95 15.14
CA SER A 278 -7.70 -19.26 15.91
C SER A 278 -8.59 -18.33 15.08
N THR A 279 -8.01 -17.46 14.23
CA THR A 279 -8.75 -16.47 13.45
C THR A 279 -8.07 -16.17 12.12
N VAL A 280 -8.85 -16.11 11.04
CA VAL A 280 -8.49 -15.52 9.76
C VAL A 280 -9.51 -14.43 9.45
N GLU A 281 -9.04 -13.19 9.36
CA GLU A 281 -9.84 -12.02 9.00
C GLU A 281 -9.44 -11.54 7.62
N ILE A 282 -10.40 -11.28 6.72
CA ILE A 282 -10.12 -10.81 5.35
C ILE A 282 -11.02 -9.61 5.03
N ALA A 283 -10.43 -8.49 4.60
CA ALA A 283 -11.18 -7.47 3.87
C ALA A 283 -10.87 -7.57 2.37
N ALA A 284 -11.91 -7.57 1.54
CA ALA A 284 -11.79 -7.76 0.09
C ALA A 284 -12.84 -6.93 -0.67
N PHE A 285 -12.58 -6.67 -1.96
CA PHE A 285 -13.57 -6.05 -2.85
C PHE A 285 -14.68 -7.06 -3.23
N TYR A 286 -14.30 -8.26 -3.67
CA TYR A 286 -15.19 -9.38 -3.98
C TYR A 286 -14.43 -10.71 -3.85
N PHE A 287 -15.17 -11.83 -3.89
CA PHE A 287 -14.62 -13.19 -3.97
C PHE A 287 -15.04 -13.84 -5.30
N THR A 288 -14.06 -14.36 -6.03
CA THR A 288 -14.23 -15.19 -7.23
C THR A 288 -13.02 -16.12 -7.34
N LEU A 289 -12.85 -16.97 -6.34
CA LEU A 289 -11.75 -17.94 -6.24
C LEU A 289 -12.01 -19.22 -7.05
N ARG A 290 -13.21 -19.37 -7.61
CA ARG A 290 -13.63 -20.48 -8.48
C ARG A 290 -13.92 -19.97 -9.88
N ASP A 291 -13.81 -20.86 -10.86
CA ASP A 291 -14.13 -20.73 -12.29
C ASP A 291 -15.64 -20.75 -12.60
N SER A 292 -16.49 -20.85 -11.58
CA SER A 292 -17.95 -20.81 -11.72
C SER A 292 -18.49 -19.55 -12.40
N ASP A 293 -17.71 -18.46 -12.43
CA ASP A 293 -18.01 -17.22 -13.14
C ASP A 293 -17.85 -17.33 -14.67
N LEU A 294 -17.02 -18.25 -15.16
CA LEU A 294 -16.85 -18.55 -16.59
C LEU A 294 -17.85 -19.59 -17.12
N HIS A 295 -18.51 -20.32 -16.21
CA HIS A 295 -19.39 -21.46 -16.52
C HIS A 295 -18.72 -22.62 -17.29
N MET A 296 -17.40 -22.76 -17.13
CA MET A 296 -16.54 -23.82 -17.71
C MET A 296 -15.42 -24.18 -16.71
N GLU A 297 -14.81 -25.36 -16.87
CA GLU A 297 -13.60 -25.71 -16.10
C GLU A 297 -12.39 -24.95 -16.64
N GLU A 298 -11.71 -24.17 -15.79
CA GLU A 298 -10.52 -23.39 -16.16
C GLU A 298 -9.29 -23.86 -15.36
N PRO A 299 -8.34 -24.59 -15.97
CA PRO A 299 -7.19 -25.18 -15.26
C PRO A 299 -6.34 -24.18 -14.47
N SER A 300 -6.23 -22.92 -14.90
CA SER A 300 -5.50 -21.86 -14.19
C SER A 300 -6.26 -21.25 -13.01
N ALA A 301 -7.54 -21.58 -12.82
CA ALA A 301 -8.30 -21.27 -11.60
C ALA A 301 -7.92 -22.18 -10.42
N LYS A 302 -7.19 -23.28 -10.65
CA LYS A 302 -6.83 -24.29 -9.64
C LYS A 302 -6.21 -23.72 -8.36
N GLN A 303 -5.37 -22.68 -8.47
CA GLN A 303 -4.78 -22.00 -7.30
C GLN A 303 -5.83 -21.27 -6.45
N GLY A 304 -6.81 -20.63 -7.08
CA GLY A 304 -7.96 -20.03 -6.37
C GLY A 304 -8.82 -21.11 -5.70
N LEU A 305 -9.11 -22.20 -6.41
CA LEU A 305 -9.89 -23.32 -5.89
C LEU A 305 -9.25 -23.98 -4.66
N ASP A 306 -7.92 -24.05 -4.60
CA ASP A 306 -7.19 -24.55 -3.43
C ASP A 306 -7.28 -23.59 -2.23
N VAL A 307 -7.13 -22.27 -2.46
CA VAL A 307 -7.35 -21.23 -1.43
C VAL A 307 -8.79 -21.27 -0.92
N PHE A 308 -9.78 -21.39 -1.82
CA PHE A 308 -11.19 -21.49 -1.49
C PHE A 308 -11.50 -22.71 -0.62
N ASN A 309 -11.02 -23.89 -1.02
CA ASN A 309 -11.23 -25.11 -0.23
C ASN A 309 -10.57 -25.04 1.15
N LEU A 310 -9.39 -24.43 1.25
CA LEU A 310 -8.70 -24.27 2.52
C LEU A 310 -9.41 -23.26 3.43
N LEU A 311 -9.91 -22.13 2.90
CA LEU A 311 -10.80 -21.19 3.59
C LEU A 311 -12.07 -21.89 4.13
N ARG A 312 -12.75 -22.65 3.27
CA ARG A 312 -13.97 -23.43 3.61
C ARG A 312 -13.72 -24.46 4.71
N SER A 313 -12.48 -24.92 4.87
CA SER A 313 -12.08 -25.87 5.92
C SER A 313 -11.72 -25.23 7.28
N LEU A 314 -11.59 -23.91 7.37
CA LEU A 314 -11.17 -23.25 8.61
C LEU A 314 -12.14 -23.47 9.79
N PRO A 315 -13.48 -23.32 9.64
CA PRO A 315 -14.38 -23.45 10.78
C PRO A 315 -14.42 -24.88 11.36
N SER A 316 -14.26 -25.91 10.52
CA SER A 316 -14.19 -27.31 10.98
C SER A 316 -12.84 -27.66 11.64
N ARG A 317 -11.79 -26.87 11.39
CA ARG A 317 -10.54 -26.88 12.18
C ARG A 317 -10.66 -26.09 13.50
N GLY A 318 -11.80 -25.45 13.77
CA GLY A 318 -11.99 -24.54 14.92
C GLY A 318 -11.42 -23.13 14.71
N VAL A 319 -10.93 -22.81 13.52
CA VAL A 319 -10.41 -21.49 13.15
C VAL A 319 -11.56 -20.62 12.66
N LYS A 320 -11.78 -19.46 13.28
CA LYS A 320 -12.81 -18.52 12.80
C LYS A 320 -12.40 -17.91 11.48
N LEU A 321 -13.31 -17.86 10.52
CA LEU A 321 -13.17 -17.08 9.29
C LEU A 321 -14.15 -15.90 9.37
N GLU A 322 -13.63 -14.68 9.43
CA GLU A 322 -14.41 -13.44 9.51
C GLU A 322 -14.08 -12.57 8.28
N ILE A 323 -15.07 -12.16 7.49
CA ILE A 323 -14.88 -11.51 6.19
C ILE A 323 -15.64 -10.18 6.15
N ALA A 324 -14.98 -9.12 5.66
CA ALA A 324 -15.60 -7.84 5.35
C ALA A 324 -15.49 -7.57 3.85
N VAL A 325 -16.62 -7.58 3.13
CA VAL A 325 -16.65 -7.52 1.66
C VAL A 325 -17.51 -6.36 1.18
N ASN A 326 -17.32 -5.89 -0.06
CA ASN A 326 -18.14 -4.81 -0.61
C ASN A 326 -19.62 -5.16 -0.67
N SER A 327 -20.49 -4.15 -0.66
CA SER A 327 -21.90 -4.29 -1.03
C SER A 327 -22.34 -3.10 -1.91
N PRO A 328 -23.11 -3.32 -2.99
CA PRO A 328 -23.55 -4.63 -3.52
C PRO A 328 -22.42 -5.39 -4.24
N GLN A 329 -22.66 -6.67 -4.57
CA GLN A 329 -21.77 -7.51 -5.37
C GLN A 329 -22.45 -7.90 -6.71
N SER A 330 -21.68 -8.50 -7.63
CA SER A 330 -22.18 -9.06 -8.90
C SER A 330 -22.56 -10.55 -8.79
N SER A 331 -21.86 -11.28 -7.92
CA SER A 331 -22.17 -12.61 -7.43
C SER A 331 -21.80 -12.64 -5.95
N GLU A 332 -22.50 -13.47 -5.17
CA GLU A 332 -22.20 -13.75 -3.76
C GLU A 332 -21.88 -15.24 -3.56
N ASP A 333 -21.72 -16.03 -4.64
CA ASP A 333 -21.69 -17.51 -4.61
C ASP A 333 -20.53 -18.10 -3.80
N ASP A 334 -19.38 -17.42 -3.76
CA ASP A 334 -18.22 -17.79 -2.93
C ASP A 334 -18.45 -17.47 -1.46
N THR A 335 -18.93 -16.26 -1.15
CA THR A 335 -19.17 -15.80 0.21
C THR A 335 -20.31 -16.58 0.86
N ASP A 336 -21.38 -16.86 0.13
CA ASP A 336 -22.50 -17.67 0.58
C ASP A 336 -22.08 -19.12 0.91
N GLU A 337 -21.23 -19.72 0.09
CA GLU A 337 -20.72 -21.08 0.32
C GLU A 337 -19.77 -21.14 1.53
N LEU A 338 -19.01 -20.07 1.79
CA LEU A 338 -18.23 -19.91 3.03
C LEU A 338 -19.15 -19.69 4.25
N VAL A 339 -20.24 -18.94 4.14
CA VAL A 339 -21.25 -18.79 5.21
C VAL A 339 -21.90 -20.13 5.56
N ARG A 340 -22.28 -20.94 4.55
CA ARG A 340 -22.82 -22.30 4.74
C ARG A 340 -21.86 -23.22 5.51
N HIS A 341 -20.55 -22.93 5.46
CA HIS A 341 -19.50 -23.66 6.17
C HIS A 341 -19.05 -22.99 7.48
N GLY A 342 -19.67 -21.88 7.90
CA GLY A 342 -19.46 -21.25 9.21
C GLY A 342 -18.58 -20.00 9.23
N ALA A 343 -18.35 -19.34 8.09
CA ALA A 343 -17.74 -18.01 8.06
C ALA A 343 -18.72 -16.90 8.49
N ASP A 344 -18.23 -15.88 9.19
CA ASP A 344 -18.98 -14.64 9.46
C ASP A 344 -18.66 -13.61 8.37
N VAL A 345 -19.52 -13.53 7.34
CA VAL A 345 -19.40 -12.54 6.24
C VAL A 345 -20.21 -11.28 6.53
N ARG A 346 -19.58 -10.13 6.37
CA ARG A 346 -20.17 -8.79 6.53
C ARG A 346 -20.07 -7.99 5.23
N TYR A 347 -21.23 -7.81 4.59
CA TYR A 347 -21.41 -6.98 3.41
C TYR A 347 -21.45 -5.49 3.82
N VAL A 348 -20.48 -4.69 3.35
CA VAL A 348 -20.29 -3.28 3.76
C VAL A 348 -20.70 -2.33 2.63
N ASN A 349 -21.84 -1.65 2.79
CA ASN A 349 -22.37 -0.71 1.78
C ASN A 349 -21.67 0.66 1.85
N MET A 350 -20.43 0.72 1.35
CA MET A 350 -19.67 1.97 1.27
C MET A 350 -20.32 3.00 0.32
N THR A 351 -21.15 2.56 -0.64
CA THR A 351 -21.87 3.46 -1.55
C THR A 351 -22.86 4.33 -0.77
N GLN A 352 -23.55 3.75 0.22
CA GLN A 352 -24.44 4.48 1.13
C GLN A 352 -23.69 5.31 2.18
N LEU A 353 -22.54 4.84 2.66
CA LEU A 353 -21.78 5.48 3.75
C LEU A 353 -20.92 6.66 3.29
N THR A 354 -20.38 6.61 2.06
CA THR A 354 -19.36 7.55 1.55
C THR A 354 -19.47 7.88 0.06
N GLY A 355 -20.23 7.09 -0.71
CA GLY A 355 -20.23 7.10 -2.18
C GLY A 355 -19.15 6.25 -2.83
N GLY A 356 -18.29 5.56 -2.07
CA GLY A 356 -17.25 4.66 -2.57
C GLY A 356 -17.60 3.17 -2.50
N ILE A 357 -16.58 2.32 -2.61
CA ILE A 357 -16.64 0.86 -2.45
C ILE A 357 -15.67 0.41 -1.34
N VAL A 358 -15.79 -0.85 -0.87
CA VAL A 358 -14.66 -1.53 -0.23
C VAL A 358 -13.69 -1.95 -1.34
N HIS A 359 -12.49 -1.38 -1.36
CA HIS A 359 -11.42 -1.81 -2.28
C HIS A 359 -10.19 -2.38 -1.57
N THR A 360 -10.13 -2.27 -0.24
CA THR A 360 -9.08 -2.87 0.59
C THR A 360 -8.93 -4.36 0.30
N LYS A 361 -7.69 -4.83 0.15
CA LYS A 361 -7.29 -6.24 0.17
C LYS A 361 -6.29 -6.44 1.30
N LEU A 362 -6.77 -6.88 2.46
CA LEU A 362 -5.94 -7.14 3.64
C LEU A 362 -6.36 -8.45 4.31
N TRP A 363 -5.40 -9.11 4.95
CA TRP A 363 -5.66 -10.27 5.80
C TRP A 363 -5.01 -10.07 7.17
N VAL A 364 -5.65 -10.54 8.24
CA VAL A 364 -5.06 -10.68 9.58
C VAL A 364 -5.28 -12.11 10.07
N VAL A 365 -4.20 -12.82 10.39
CA VAL A 365 -4.23 -14.21 10.87
C VAL A 365 -3.67 -14.30 12.29
N ASP A 366 -4.42 -14.97 13.17
CA ASP A 366 -4.10 -15.22 14.59
C ASP A 366 -3.61 -13.98 15.38
N ARG A 367 -4.04 -12.76 15.02
CA ARG A 367 -3.52 -11.47 15.56
C ARG A 367 -1.98 -11.35 15.50
N LYS A 368 -1.33 -12.08 14.59
CA LYS A 368 0.12 -12.32 14.59
C LYS A 368 0.76 -12.28 13.20
N HIS A 369 0.00 -12.50 12.14
CA HIS A 369 0.46 -12.49 10.77
C HIS A 369 -0.47 -11.61 9.92
N ILE A 370 0.06 -10.92 8.91
CA ILE A 370 -0.73 -10.06 8.01
C ILE A 370 -0.33 -10.20 6.55
N TYR A 371 -1.27 -9.97 5.65
CA TYR A 371 -1.02 -9.72 4.22
C TYR A 371 -1.66 -8.40 3.80
N ILE A 372 -0.94 -7.61 2.99
CA ILE A 372 -1.43 -6.41 2.31
C ILE A 372 -0.86 -6.43 0.88
N GLY A 373 -1.69 -6.16 -0.13
CA GLY A 373 -1.23 -6.11 -1.52
C GLY A 373 -2.33 -5.74 -2.51
N SER A 374 -2.04 -5.90 -3.80
CA SER A 374 -2.97 -5.54 -4.87
C SER A 374 -3.97 -6.64 -5.23
N ALA A 375 -3.64 -7.91 -5.02
CA ALA A 375 -4.47 -9.06 -5.40
C ALA A 375 -5.87 -9.04 -4.76
N ASN A 376 -6.91 -9.15 -5.60
CA ASN A 376 -8.28 -9.43 -5.16
C ASN A 376 -8.39 -10.89 -4.69
N MET A 377 -9.49 -11.26 -4.01
CA MET A 377 -9.81 -12.66 -3.70
C MET A 377 -10.36 -13.36 -4.95
N ASP A 378 -9.56 -13.35 -6.00
CA ASP A 378 -9.90 -13.72 -7.37
C ASP A 378 -8.85 -14.71 -7.87
N TRP A 379 -9.26 -15.82 -8.47
CA TRP A 379 -8.32 -16.79 -9.00
C TRP A 379 -7.43 -16.18 -10.09
N ARG A 380 -7.94 -15.20 -10.85
CA ARG A 380 -7.19 -14.46 -11.88
C ARG A 380 -6.06 -13.61 -11.27
N SER A 381 -6.25 -13.09 -10.05
CA SER A 381 -5.18 -12.41 -9.26
C SER A 381 -4.08 -13.37 -8.76
N LEU A 382 -4.21 -14.69 -8.92
CA LEU A 382 -3.16 -15.65 -8.57
C LEU A 382 -2.37 -16.15 -9.78
N THR A 383 -2.98 -16.24 -10.97
CA THR A 383 -2.38 -16.89 -12.16
C THR A 383 -2.39 -16.08 -13.46
N LYS A 384 -3.23 -15.04 -13.58
CA LYS A 384 -3.48 -14.34 -14.85
C LYS A 384 -3.30 -12.81 -14.81
N VAL A 385 -3.17 -12.22 -13.63
CA VAL A 385 -2.89 -10.80 -13.41
C VAL A 385 -1.53 -10.64 -12.74
N LYS A 386 -0.75 -9.62 -13.13
CA LYS A 386 0.47 -9.28 -12.40
C LYS A 386 0.11 -8.46 -11.16
N GLU A 387 0.42 -9.01 -9.99
CA GLU A 387 0.07 -8.47 -8.69
C GLU A 387 1.30 -8.39 -7.80
N LEU A 388 1.29 -7.51 -6.80
CA LEU A 388 2.35 -7.39 -5.79
C LEU A 388 1.75 -7.18 -4.40
N GLY A 389 2.36 -7.80 -3.40
CA GLY A 389 1.98 -7.64 -2.01
C GLY A 389 3.12 -7.99 -1.05
N VAL A 390 2.83 -7.92 0.24
CA VAL A 390 3.73 -8.33 1.31
C VAL A 390 2.98 -9.17 2.34
N VAL A 391 3.66 -10.18 2.86
CA VAL A 391 3.25 -10.90 4.06
C VAL A 391 4.25 -10.61 5.18
N LEU A 392 3.73 -10.35 6.38
CA LEU A 392 4.54 -10.23 7.60
C LEU A 392 4.12 -11.34 8.56
N TYR A 393 5.10 -12.14 9.01
CA TYR A 393 4.92 -13.18 10.01
C TYR A 393 5.52 -12.77 11.35
N ASN A 394 4.91 -13.23 12.45
CA ASN A 394 5.34 -12.96 13.83
C ASN A 394 5.43 -11.45 14.13
N CYS A 395 4.37 -10.71 13.79
CA CYS A 395 4.34 -9.26 13.85
C CYS A 395 3.06 -8.75 14.53
N SER A 396 2.83 -9.19 15.77
CA SER A 396 1.53 -9.04 16.44
C SER A 396 1.09 -7.60 16.64
N CYS A 397 2.02 -6.65 16.84
CA CYS A 397 1.69 -5.23 16.94
C CYS A 397 1.13 -4.65 15.63
N LEU A 398 1.71 -4.98 14.46
CA LEU A 398 1.15 -4.56 13.16
C LEU A 398 -0.13 -5.33 12.82
N ALA A 399 -0.26 -6.59 13.25
CA ALA A 399 -1.49 -7.37 13.11
C ALA A 399 -2.64 -6.86 13.98
N LYS A 400 -2.36 -6.39 15.20
CA LYS A 400 -3.31 -5.70 16.09
C LYS A 400 -3.71 -4.35 15.50
N ASP A 401 -2.78 -3.60 14.91
CA ASP A 401 -3.08 -2.32 14.27
C ASP A 401 -3.93 -2.47 12.99
N LEU A 402 -3.60 -3.44 12.13
CA LEU A 402 -4.36 -3.75 10.92
C LEU A 402 -5.76 -4.30 11.25
N HIS A 403 -5.89 -5.10 12.31
CA HIS A 403 -7.18 -5.55 12.82
C HIS A 403 -8.10 -4.38 13.19
N ARG A 404 -7.58 -3.27 13.74
CA ARG A 404 -8.42 -2.11 14.09
C ARG A 404 -9.11 -1.50 12.86
N ILE A 405 -8.50 -1.62 11.67
CA ILE A 405 -9.11 -1.23 10.38
C ILE A 405 -10.19 -2.28 9.98
N PHE A 406 -9.87 -3.57 9.98
CA PHE A 406 -10.84 -4.64 9.70
C PHE A 406 -12.08 -4.56 10.60
N ALA A 407 -11.89 -4.36 11.91
CA ALA A 407 -12.96 -4.28 12.89
C ALA A 407 -13.87 -3.05 12.70
N MET A 408 -13.38 -1.99 12.04
CA MET A 408 -14.24 -0.87 11.60
C MET A 408 -15.12 -1.29 10.43
N TYR A 409 -14.59 -1.99 9.43
CA TYR A 409 -15.40 -2.53 8.32
C TYR A 409 -16.44 -3.54 8.83
N GLN A 410 -16.06 -4.46 9.72
CA GLN A 410 -16.97 -5.42 10.37
C GLN A 410 -18.06 -4.74 11.21
N ALA A 411 -17.78 -3.56 11.79
CA ALA A 411 -18.77 -2.75 12.49
C ALA A 411 -19.72 -2.00 11.53
N LEU A 412 -19.24 -1.61 10.34
CA LEU A 412 -20.02 -0.94 9.29
C LEU A 412 -20.87 -1.91 8.45
N GLY A 413 -20.47 -3.19 8.34
CA GLY A 413 -21.28 -4.26 7.72
C GLY A 413 -22.39 -4.81 8.63
N LYS A 414 -23.01 -3.94 9.44
CA LYS A 414 -24.14 -4.29 10.32
C LYS A 414 -25.37 -3.49 9.90
N GLU A 415 -26.55 -4.07 10.08
CA GLU A 415 -27.82 -3.40 9.78
C GLU A 415 -27.93 -2.08 10.57
N GLY A 416 -28.31 -1.00 9.87
CA GLY A 416 -28.42 0.34 10.45
C GLY A 416 -27.09 1.00 10.87
N ALA A 417 -25.94 0.41 10.54
CA ALA A 417 -24.65 1.01 10.84
C ALA A 417 -24.43 2.34 10.09
N SER A 418 -23.67 3.23 10.73
CA SER A 418 -23.28 4.53 10.18
C SER A 418 -21.89 4.89 10.67
N ILE A 419 -21.19 5.75 9.92
CA ILE A 419 -19.89 6.29 10.35
C ILE A 419 -20.13 7.25 11.52
N PRO A 420 -19.55 7.01 12.72
CA PRO A 420 -19.72 7.88 13.87
C PRO A 420 -18.93 9.19 13.68
N THR A 421 -19.40 10.27 14.30
CA THR A 421 -18.68 11.56 14.34
C THR A 421 -17.32 11.49 15.05
N THR A 422 -17.07 10.43 15.83
CA THR A 422 -15.76 10.11 16.41
C THR A 422 -15.67 8.60 16.63
N TRP A 423 -14.63 7.98 16.10
CA TRP A 423 -14.42 6.53 16.25
C TRP A 423 -14.08 6.14 17.70
N PRO A 424 -14.74 5.12 18.29
CA PRO A 424 -14.42 4.60 19.61
C PRO A 424 -12.93 4.23 19.77
N ARG A 425 -12.33 4.54 20.93
CA ARG A 425 -10.88 4.36 21.20
C ARG A 425 -10.31 2.98 20.87
N LYS A 426 -11.12 1.90 20.93
CA LYS A 426 -10.70 0.55 20.53
C LYS A 426 -10.26 0.42 19.06
N PHE A 427 -10.63 1.39 18.21
CA PHE A 427 -10.26 1.44 16.80
C PHE A 427 -9.13 2.44 16.51
N ALA A 428 -8.70 3.25 17.48
CA ALA A 428 -7.62 4.24 17.31
C ALA A 428 -6.33 3.55 16.81
N ALA A 429 -5.53 4.23 16.00
CA ALA A 429 -4.31 3.64 15.46
C ALA A 429 -3.29 3.29 16.56
N GLU A 430 -2.44 2.31 16.27
CA GLU A 430 -1.21 2.02 16.99
C GLU A 430 0.04 2.51 16.24
N SER A 431 -0.08 2.89 14.97
CA SER A 431 1.01 3.42 14.16
C SER A 431 0.55 4.59 13.28
N SER A 432 1.44 5.57 13.11
CA SER A 432 1.21 6.73 12.21
C SER A 432 2.53 7.23 11.62
N LEU A 433 2.46 8.23 10.74
CA LEU A 433 3.61 8.98 10.23
C LEU A 433 4.38 9.70 11.35
N GLU A 434 3.67 10.20 12.35
CA GLU A 434 4.18 10.91 13.52
C GLU A 434 4.72 9.96 14.59
N GLU A 435 4.03 8.83 14.82
CA GLU A 435 4.41 7.76 15.75
C GLU A 435 4.53 6.40 15.04
N PRO A 436 5.54 6.19 14.18
CA PRO A 436 5.75 4.92 13.50
C PRO A 436 6.33 3.87 14.46
N ARG A 437 5.90 2.62 14.32
CA ARG A 437 6.45 1.50 15.09
C ARG A 437 7.91 1.26 14.68
N LYS A 438 8.80 1.20 15.67
CA LYS A 438 10.21 0.83 15.49
C LYS A 438 10.34 -0.66 15.78
N LEU A 439 10.80 -1.42 14.80
CA LEU A 439 10.95 -2.88 14.86
C LEU A 439 11.94 -3.33 13.77
N GLN A 440 12.40 -4.56 13.85
CA GLN A 440 13.25 -5.17 12.84
C GLN A 440 12.41 -5.98 11.85
N LEU A 441 12.60 -5.73 10.55
CA LEU A 441 12.10 -6.54 9.46
C LEU A 441 13.26 -7.42 8.98
N ASN A 442 13.14 -8.75 9.12
CA ASN A 442 14.21 -9.70 8.81
C ASN A 442 15.55 -9.40 9.52
N GLY A 443 15.50 -8.87 10.75
CA GLY A 443 16.69 -8.45 11.51
C GLY A 443 17.24 -7.06 11.13
N VAL A 444 16.60 -6.36 10.18
CA VAL A 444 16.99 -5.01 9.76
C VAL A 444 16.03 -3.97 10.35
N GLU A 445 16.55 -3.04 11.15
CA GLU A 445 15.79 -1.92 11.75
C GLU A 445 14.92 -1.19 10.71
N ALA A 446 13.68 -0.89 11.09
CA ALA A 446 12.70 -0.23 10.26
C ALA A 446 11.78 0.68 11.09
N ARG A 447 11.24 1.72 10.45
CA ARG A 447 10.10 2.49 10.97
C ARG A 447 8.90 2.17 10.10
N VAL A 448 7.88 1.57 10.70
CA VAL A 448 6.73 1.01 9.98
C VAL A 448 5.43 1.61 10.50
N TYR A 449 4.54 2.00 9.59
CA TYR A 449 3.17 2.34 9.94
C TYR A 449 2.17 1.93 8.87
N ILE A 450 0.90 1.89 9.27
CA ILE A 450 -0.23 1.52 8.41
C ILE A 450 -1.10 2.75 8.20
N SER A 451 -1.38 3.10 6.95
CA SER A 451 -2.32 4.15 6.54
C SER A 451 -3.68 3.58 6.14
N SER A 452 -4.71 4.41 5.99
CA SER A 452 -6.00 3.96 5.42
C SER A 452 -6.72 5.05 4.62
N SER A 453 -7.58 4.65 3.69
CA SER A 453 -8.62 5.51 3.08
C SER A 453 -10.02 4.96 3.37
N PRO A 454 -11.08 5.80 3.29
CA PRO A 454 -11.04 7.27 3.19
C PRO A 454 -10.76 7.96 4.54
N PRO A 455 -10.50 9.28 4.59
CA PRO A 455 -10.27 10.02 5.83
C PRO A 455 -11.37 9.87 6.90
N VAL A 456 -12.63 9.63 6.51
CA VAL A 456 -13.73 9.35 7.46
C VAL A 456 -13.63 7.98 8.14
N LEU A 457 -12.80 7.07 7.61
CA LEU A 457 -12.40 5.80 8.25
C LEU A 457 -11.00 5.88 8.89
N CYS A 458 -10.35 7.04 8.88
CA CYS A 458 -9.17 7.26 9.71
C CYS A 458 -9.63 7.50 11.16
N SER A 459 -9.44 6.49 12.01
CA SER A 459 -9.63 6.61 13.46
C SER A 459 -8.58 7.54 14.08
N ALA A 460 -8.75 7.88 15.37
CA ALA A 460 -7.80 8.75 16.07
C ALA A 460 -6.36 8.21 15.96
N GLY A 461 -5.44 9.04 15.45
CA GLY A 461 -4.05 8.69 15.20
C GLY A 461 -3.75 8.04 13.84
N ARG A 462 -4.75 7.61 13.05
CA ARG A 462 -4.49 6.98 11.74
C ARG A 462 -4.10 8.03 10.70
N THR A 463 -2.90 7.92 10.14
CA THR A 463 -2.50 8.65 8.92
C THR A 463 -3.33 8.17 7.71
N SER A 464 -3.84 9.08 6.89
CA SER A 464 -4.58 8.69 5.68
C SER A 464 -3.64 8.23 4.55
N ASP A 465 -4.10 7.33 3.68
CA ASP A 465 -3.30 6.84 2.52
C ASP A 465 -2.77 8.01 1.67
N LEU A 466 -3.59 9.03 1.44
CA LEU A 466 -3.20 10.23 0.72
C LEU A 466 -2.10 11.01 1.45
N THR A 467 -2.21 11.18 2.77
CA THR A 467 -1.16 11.82 3.59
C THR A 467 0.14 11.02 3.53
N ALA A 468 0.07 9.70 3.56
CA ALA A 468 1.23 8.81 3.48
C ALA A 468 1.93 8.86 2.11
N ILE A 469 1.17 8.87 1.01
CA ILE A 469 1.71 9.03 -0.35
C ILE A 469 2.36 10.41 -0.51
N LEU A 470 1.69 11.49 -0.10
CA LEU A 470 2.20 12.85 -0.23
C LEU A 470 3.48 13.08 0.59
N SER A 471 3.50 12.63 1.85
CA SER A 471 4.71 12.71 2.69
C SER A 471 5.86 11.85 2.17
N THR A 472 5.58 10.69 1.56
CA THR A 472 6.60 9.86 0.90
C THR A 472 7.18 10.53 -0.34
N ILE A 473 6.35 11.23 -1.14
CA ILE A 473 6.80 12.07 -2.26
C ILE A 473 7.59 13.30 -1.76
N GLU A 474 7.25 13.84 -0.59
CA GLU A 474 7.92 15.00 -0.02
C GLU A 474 9.28 14.68 0.61
N ASP A 475 9.42 13.52 1.28
CA ASP A 475 10.66 13.04 1.92
C ASP A 475 11.73 12.56 0.91
N ALA A 476 11.34 12.26 -0.34
CA ALA A 476 12.27 11.78 -1.37
C ALA A 476 13.35 12.83 -1.75
N GLU A 477 14.61 12.38 -1.84
CA GLU A 477 15.76 13.24 -2.15
C GLU A 477 16.33 12.99 -3.56
N LYS A 478 16.24 11.75 -4.06
CA LYS A 478 16.97 11.31 -5.26
C LYS A 478 16.04 10.75 -6.32
N PHE A 479 15.10 9.88 -5.94
CA PHE A 479 14.11 9.33 -6.87
C PHE A 479 12.77 8.95 -6.23
N ILE A 480 11.74 8.88 -7.08
CA ILE A 480 10.41 8.35 -6.79
C ILE A 480 10.04 7.41 -7.95
N TYR A 481 9.93 6.11 -7.67
CA TYR A 481 9.51 5.08 -8.63
C TYR A 481 8.12 4.57 -8.24
N ILE A 482 7.16 4.60 -9.16
CA ILE A 482 5.75 4.29 -8.91
C ILE A 482 5.29 3.23 -9.92
N SER A 483 4.69 2.13 -9.46
CA SER A 483 3.92 1.25 -10.34
C SER A 483 2.50 1.06 -9.83
N VAL A 484 1.56 1.50 -10.66
CA VAL A 484 0.11 1.48 -10.42
C VAL A 484 -0.59 1.03 -11.70
N MET A 485 -1.77 0.41 -11.57
CA MET A 485 -2.60 0.12 -12.75
C MET A 485 -3.06 1.41 -13.42
N ASP A 486 -3.84 2.24 -12.70
CA ASP A 486 -4.36 3.52 -13.17
C ASP A 486 -3.72 4.70 -12.42
N TYR A 487 -3.35 5.75 -13.16
CA TYR A 487 -2.98 7.07 -12.64
C TYR A 487 -3.87 8.13 -13.29
N GLU A 488 -4.86 8.65 -12.56
CA GLU A 488 -5.83 9.59 -13.08
C GLU A 488 -6.04 10.74 -12.07
N PRO A 489 -5.39 11.91 -12.25
CA PRO A 489 -5.50 13.06 -11.35
C PRO A 489 -6.83 13.82 -11.52
N GLN A 490 -7.92 13.09 -11.26
CA GLN A 490 -9.32 13.47 -11.32
C GLN A 490 -10.13 12.59 -10.34
N CYS A 491 -11.42 12.84 -10.22
CA CYS A 491 -12.35 11.87 -9.63
C CYS A 491 -13.18 11.22 -10.73
N LEU A 492 -13.15 9.88 -10.76
CA LEU A 492 -13.72 9.06 -11.82
C LEU A 492 -15.20 8.74 -11.57
N PHE A 493 -15.54 8.43 -10.31
CA PHE A 493 -16.87 7.98 -9.91
C PHE A 493 -17.65 9.04 -9.12
N CYS A 494 -17.16 10.28 -9.08
CA CYS A 494 -17.92 11.41 -8.57
C CYS A 494 -19.14 11.71 -9.44
N LYS A 495 -20.19 12.32 -8.86
CA LYS A 495 -21.38 12.81 -9.58
C LYS A 495 -21.05 13.77 -10.75
N THR A 496 -19.87 14.37 -10.73
CA THR A 496 -19.33 15.18 -11.81
C THR A 496 -17.83 14.93 -11.88
N GLU A 497 -17.36 14.44 -13.02
CA GLU A 497 -15.92 14.35 -13.33
C GLU A 497 -15.29 15.74 -13.19
N ARG A 498 -14.17 15.82 -12.47
CA ARG A 498 -13.44 17.06 -12.25
C ARG A 498 -11.97 16.76 -11.93
N PHE A 499 -11.10 17.65 -12.37
CA PHE A 499 -9.66 17.60 -12.16
C PHE A 499 -9.29 17.66 -10.67
N TRP A 500 -8.31 16.86 -10.27
CA TRP A 500 -7.82 16.73 -8.90
C TRP A 500 -6.29 16.61 -8.88
N PRO A 501 -5.56 17.74 -8.80
CA PRO A 501 -4.12 17.77 -9.02
C PRO A 501 -3.29 17.41 -7.78
N VAL A 502 -3.84 16.75 -6.75
CA VAL A 502 -3.17 16.67 -5.44
C VAL A 502 -1.86 15.89 -5.49
N ILE A 503 -1.88 14.65 -6.02
CA ILE A 503 -0.66 13.86 -6.23
C ILE A 503 0.14 14.42 -7.41
N ASP A 504 -0.53 14.89 -8.46
CA ASP A 504 0.08 15.41 -9.68
C ASP A 504 0.99 16.62 -9.39
N ASN A 505 0.52 17.58 -8.61
CA ASN A 505 1.31 18.72 -8.13
C ASN A 505 2.51 18.27 -7.29
N ALA A 506 2.36 17.24 -6.44
CA ALA A 506 3.46 16.74 -5.61
C ALA A 506 4.57 16.12 -6.48
N LEU A 507 4.22 15.32 -7.51
CA LEU A 507 5.16 14.77 -8.47
C LEU A 507 5.84 15.86 -9.32
N ARG A 508 5.08 16.86 -9.79
CA ARG A 508 5.64 18.02 -10.52
C ARG A 508 6.60 18.83 -9.63
N THR A 509 6.28 19.05 -8.36
CA THR A 509 7.13 19.75 -7.38
C THR A 509 8.42 18.97 -7.12
N ALA A 510 8.33 17.67 -6.87
CA ALA A 510 9.50 16.81 -6.65
C ALA A 510 10.46 16.83 -7.86
N ALA A 511 9.93 16.74 -9.09
CA ALA A 511 10.76 16.76 -10.28
C ALA A 511 11.27 18.17 -10.65
N CYS A 512 10.41 19.17 -10.74
CA CYS A 512 10.80 20.48 -11.26
C CYS A 512 11.60 21.32 -10.25
N ASP A 513 11.23 21.27 -8.97
CA ASP A 513 11.79 22.15 -7.94
C ASP A 513 12.90 21.45 -7.16
N LYS A 514 12.67 20.20 -6.73
CA LYS A 514 13.68 19.40 -5.99
C LYS A 514 14.63 18.60 -6.90
N ARG A 515 14.33 18.44 -8.19
CA ARG A 515 15.10 17.62 -9.17
C ARG A 515 15.20 16.13 -8.83
N VAL A 516 14.24 15.62 -8.05
CA VAL A 516 14.05 14.20 -7.75
C VAL A 516 13.63 13.48 -9.03
N THR A 517 14.26 12.36 -9.37
CA THR A 517 13.93 11.59 -10.59
C THR A 517 12.63 10.82 -10.40
N VAL A 518 11.57 11.20 -11.11
CA VAL A 518 10.26 10.55 -11.04
C VAL A 518 10.10 9.57 -12.21
N ARG A 519 9.74 8.32 -11.91
CA ARG A 519 9.41 7.28 -12.91
C ARG A 519 8.05 6.66 -12.62
N LEU A 520 7.12 6.75 -13.57
CA LEU A 520 5.81 6.10 -13.48
C LEU A 520 5.73 4.92 -14.45
N LEU A 521 5.42 3.73 -13.92
CA LEU A 521 5.24 2.49 -14.66
C LEU A 521 3.76 2.05 -14.57
N ILE A 522 2.98 2.45 -15.56
CA ILE A 522 1.51 2.39 -15.54
C ILE A 522 1.00 1.14 -16.27
N GLY A 523 -0.12 0.58 -15.83
CA GLY A 523 -0.77 -0.56 -16.52
C GLY A 523 -1.26 -0.20 -17.92
N CYS A 524 -1.10 -1.12 -18.87
CA CYS A 524 -1.61 -1.03 -20.23
C CYS A 524 -2.37 -2.31 -20.56
N TRP A 525 -3.67 -2.15 -20.81
CA TRP A 525 -4.66 -3.22 -21.00
C TRP A 525 -5.95 -2.64 -21.62
N GLN A 526 -6.83 -3.50 -22.14
CA GLN A 526 -8.04 -3.08 -22.89
C GLN A 526 -8.95 -2.08 -22.16
N HIS A 527 -8.95 -2.10 -20.82
CA HIS A 527 -9.80 -1.24 -19.99
C HIS A 527 -9.13 0.07 -19.55
N SER A 528 -7.95 0.42 -20.10
CA SER A 528 -7.26 1.69 -19.82
C SER A 528 -8.07 2.90 -20.32
N ARG A 529 -8.35 3.88 -19.45
CA ARG A 529 -9.06 5.11 -19.89
C ARG A 529 -8.18 5.98 -20.76
N GLN A 530 -8.73 6.49 -21.86
CA GLN A 530 -8.01 7.41 -22.75
C GLN A 530 -7.54 8.68 -22.03
N ASN A 531 -8.32 9.18 -21.06
CA ASN A 531 -7.98 10.37 -20.28
C ASN A 531 -6.70 10.21 -19.44
N MET A 532 -6.39 9.00 -18.96
CA MET A 532 -5.14 8.69 -18.24
C MET A 532 -3.91 9.09 -19.06
N PHE A 533 -3.87 8.69 -20.34
CA PHE A 533 -2.71 8.93 -21.20
C PHE A 533 -2.48 10.43 -21.42
N VAL A 534 -3.53 11.23 -21.57
CA VAL A 534 -3.43 12.70 -21.68
C VAL A 534 -2.80 13.33 -20.43
N PHE A 535 -3.15 12.84 -19.23
CA PHE A 535 -2.50 13.31 -18.00
C PHE A 535 -1.02 12.87 -17.91
N LEU A 536 -0.70 11.63 -18.31
CA LEU A 536 0.69 11.14 -18.34
C LEU A 536 1.55 11.90 -19.37
N GLU A 537 1.02 12.24 -20.53
CA GLU A 537 1.69 13.10 -21.52
C GLU A 537 1.95 14.49 -20.94
N SER A 538 0.99 15.06 -20.21
CA SER A 538 1.14 16.36 -19.54
C SER A 538 2.26 16.37 -18.50
N LEU A 539 2.63 15.22 -17.93
CA LEU A 539 3.80 15.05 -17.07
C LEU A 539 5.08 14.94 -17.90
N MET A 540 5.12 14.05 -18.91
CA MET A 540 6.30 13.87 -19.77
C MET A 540 6.71 15.14 -20.53
N VAL A 541 5.78 16.03 -20.86
CA VAL A 541 6.10 17.33 -21.48
C VAL A 541 7.05 18.18 -20.62
N LEU A 542 7.03 18.03 -19.29
CA LEU A 542 7.92 18.79 -18.38
C LEU A 542 9.41 18.40 -18.49
N ARG A 543 9.72 17.23 -19.06
CA ARG A 543 11.10 16.80 -19.36
C ARG A 543 11.73 17.61 -20.51
N ARG A 544 10.91 18.31 -21.31
CA ARG A 544 11.37 19.11 -22.47
C ARG A 544 12.02 20.43 -22.03
N LYS A 545 12.76 21.06 -22.95
CA LYS A 545 13.35 22.39 -22.73
C LYS A 545 12.24 23.46 -22.68
N PRO A 546 12.35 24.51 -21.83
CA PRO A 546 13.48 24.85 -20.96
C PRO A 546 13.44 24.19 -19.57
N LEU A 547 12.37 23.49 -19.20
CA LEU A 547 12.11 23.04 -17.82
C LEU A 547 13.06 21.92 -17.35
N HIS A 548 13.29 20.91 -18.20
CA HIS A 548 14.15 19.75 -17.90
C HIS A 548 13.80 19.04 -16.58
N CYS A 549 12.52 18.93 -16.22
CA CYS A 549 12.12 18.18 -15.02
C CYS A 549 12.32 16.67 -15.27
N PRO A 550 13.04 15.93 -14.42
CA PRO A 550 13.35 14.52 -14.64
C PRO A 550 12.14 13.63 -14.33
N ILE A 551 11.15 13.66 -15.22
CA ILE A 551 9.97 12.79 -15.22
C ILE A 551 10.02 11.88 -16.45
N ASP A 552 9.94 10.58 -16.23
CA ASP A 552 9.75 9.57 -17.27
C ASP A 552 8.48 8.76 -16.99
N VAL A 553 7.73 8.42 -18.04
CA VAL A 553 6.60 7.48 -17.97
C VAL A 553 6.86 6.34 -18.95
N LYS A 554 6.58 5.12 -18.51
CA LYS A 554 6.50 3.91 -19.34
C LYS A 554 5.18 3.21 -19.06
N LEU A 555 4.65 2.53 -20.07
CA LEU A 555 3.50 1.65 -19.94
C LEU A 555 4.00 0.20 -19.83
N PHE A 556 3.37 -0.61 -18.98
CA PHE A 556 3.67 -2.04 -18.80
C PHE A 556 2.54 -2.88 -19.39
N VAL A 557 2.90 -3.74 -20.35
CA VAL A 557 2.01 -4.65 -21.05
C VAL A 557 2.22 -6.06 -20.52
N VAL A 558 1.15 -6.74 -20.10
CA VAL A 558 1.19 -8.19 -19.92
C VAL A 558 0.75 -8.83 -21.24
N PRO A 559 1.52 -9.75 -21.85
CA PRO A 559 1.07 -10.40 -23.08
C PRO A 559 -0.15 -11.29 -22.82
N THR A 560 -1.14 -11.18 -23.69
CA THR A 560 -2.30 -12.08 -23.76
C THR A 560 -1.93 -13.33 -24.56
N GLU A 561 -2.17 -14.51 -24.00
CA GLU A 561 -2.07 -15.79 -24.71
C GLU A 561 -3.31 -16.66 -24.44
N GLY A 562 -3.70 -17.45 -25.45
CA GLY A 562 -4.85 -18.36 -25.37
C GLY A 562 -6.20 -17.65 -25.53
N GLU A 563 -7.23 -18.17 -24.85
CA GLU A 563 -8.58 -17.60 -24.87
C GLU A 563 -8.66 -16.32 -24.03
N GLN A 564 -9.54 -15.38 -24.41
CA GLN A 564 -9.63 -14.07 -23.80
C GLN A 564 -10.48 -14.10 -22.52
N ILE A 565 -9.86 -14.53 -21.42
CA ILE A 565 -10.49 -14.55 -20.10
C ILE A 565 -10.69 -13.10 -19.59
N PRO A 566 -11.90 -12.69 -19.19
CA PRO A 566 -12.17 -11.31 -18.74
C PRO A 566 -11.29 -10.85 -17.57
N TYR A 567 -10.89 -9.57 -17.59
CA TYR A 567 -10.11 -8.91 -16.53
C TYR A 567 -8.78 -9.61 -16.16
N THR A 568 -8.14 -10.23 -17.15
CA THR A 568 -6.80 -10.82 -17.04
C THR A 568 -5.74 -9.93 -17.70
N TYR A 569 -4.48 -10.38 -17.69
CA TYR A 569 -3.35 -9.82 -18.43
C TYR A 569 -3.17 -8.29 -18.25
N VAL A 570 -3.07 -7.86 -16.99
CA VAL A 570 -2.78 -6.47 -16.60
C VAL A 570 -1.75 -6.40 -15.47
N ASN A 571 -0.95 -5.33 -15.46
CA ASN A 571 -0.16 -4.93 -14.29
C ASN A 571 -1.06 -4.24 -13.26
N HIS A 572 -1.57 -5.00 -12.30
CA HIS A 572 -2.49 -4.53 -11.27
C HIS A 572 -1.77 -4.02 -10.00
N ASN A 573 -0.45 -3.84 -10.01
CA ASN A 573 0.33 -3.29 -8.89
C ASN A 573 -0.25 -1.97 -8.31
N LYS A 574 0.06 -1.67 -7.04
CA LYS A 574 -0.13 -0.36 -6.38
C LYS A 574 1.00 -0.06 -5.37
N TYR A 575 2.21 0.19 -5.84
CA TYR A 575 3.36 0.52 -4.96
C TYR A 575 4.12 1.77 -5.41
N MET A 576 4.85 2.36 -4.47
CA MET A 576 5.81 3.43 -4.68
C MET A 576 7.05 3.16 -3.84
N VAL A 577 8.24 3.43 -4.40
CA VAL A 577 9.50 3.32 -3.68
C VAL A 577 10.40 4.51 -3.98
N THR A 578 11.04 5.06 -2.96
CA THR A 578 11.95 6.20 -3.05
C THR A 578 13.36 5.80 -2.64
N ASP A 579 14.29 6.74 -2.58
CA ASP A 579 15.61 6.48 -2.02
C ASP A 579 15.60 6.25 -0.49
N ARG A 580 14.45 6.42 0.19
CA ARG A 580 14.31 6.39 1.66
C ARG A 580 13.18 5.50 2.18
N VAL A 581 12.08 5.38 1.43
CA VAL A 581 10.80 4.77 1.89
C VAL A 581 10.22 3.82 0.85
N ALA A 582 9.58 2.75 1.33
CA ALA A 582 8.70 1.87 0.58
C ALA A 582 7.23 2.09 0.98
N TYR A 583 6.34 2.18 0.00
CA TYR A 583 4.88 2.20 0.14
C TYR A 583 4.29 1.05 -0.71
N ILE A 584 3.48 0.20 -0.10
CA ILE A 584 2.67 -0.82 -0.79
C ILE A 584 1.23 -0.67 -0.29
N GLY A 585 0.26 -0.59 -1.20
CA GLY A 585 -1.15 -0.45 -0.80
C GLY A 585 -2.13 -1.11 -1.76
N THR A 586 -3.41 -0.78 -1.58
CA THR A 586 -4.53 -1.43 -2.29
C THR A 586 -5.14 -0.60 -3.43
N SER A 587 -4.78 0.67 -3.52
CA SER A 587 -5.61 1.71 -4.14
C SER A 587 -4.98 2.28 -5.42
N ASN A 588 -5.77 2.36 -6.51
CA ASN A 588 -5.38 3.04 -7.74
C ASN A 588 -5.32 4.56 -7.52
N TRP A 589 -4.61 5.30 -8.37
CA TRP A 589 -4.26 6.69 -8.09
C TRP A 589 -5.23 7.68 -8.74
N SER A 590 -6.46 7.74 -8.23
CA SER A 590 -7.45 8.80 -8.46
C SER A 590 -8.09 9.26 -7.14
N GLU A 591 -8.79 10.40 -7.14
CA GLU A 591 -9.33 11.00 -5.91
C GLU A 591 -10.32 10.09 -5.16
N ASP A 592 -11.18 9.39 -5.88
CA ASP A 592 -12.23 8.54 -5.32
C ASP A 592 -11.67 7.37 -4.50
N TYR A 593 -10.55 6.77 -4.91
CA TYR A 593 -9.82 5.76 -4.14
C TYR A 593 -9.25 6.27 -2.81
N PHE A 594 -9.00 7.57 -2.69
CA PHE A 594 -8.44 8.18 -1.48
C PHE A 594 -9.50 8.85 -0.59
N LEU A 595 -10.59 9.39 -1.16
CA LEU A 595 -11.56 10.20 -0.40
C LEU A 595 -12.92 9.53 -0.18
N HIS A 596 -13.26 8.48 -0.94
CA HIS A 596 -14.57 7.81 -0.86
C HIS A 596 -14.45 6.29 -0.64
N THR A 597 -13.63 5.62 -1.43
CA THR A 597 -13.40 4.18 -1.39
C THR A 597 -12.43 3.77 -0.27
N THR A 598 -12.57 2.55 0.27
CA THR A 598 -11.67 2.04 1.32
C THR A 598 -10.33 1.57 0.77
N GLY A 599 -9.29 1.78 1.55
CA GLY A 599 -7.94 1.34 1.24
C GLY A 599 -7.07 1.20 2.49
N VAL A 600 -5.91 0.57 2.28
CA VAL A 600 -4.83 0.48 3.27
C VAL A 600 -3.49 0.59 2.54
N GLY A 601 -2.52 1.20 3.22
CA GLY A 601 -1.11 1.21 2.82
C GLY A 601 -0.22 0.73 3.96
N LEU A 602 0.83 -0.01 3.63
CA LEU A 602 1.97 -0.28 4.50
C LEU A 602 3.13 0.64 4.08
N ILE A 603 3.66 1.41 5.04
CA ILE A 603 4.79 2.29 4.84
C ILE A 603 5.96 1.77 5.65
N VAL A 604 7.10 1.56 4.98
CA VAL A 604 8.34 1.03 5.57
C VAL A 604 9.48 1.98 5.22
N ASN A 605 9.97 2.73 6.22
CA ASN A 605 11.19 3.51 6.11
C ASN A 605 12.38 2.68 6.65
N GLN A 606 13.38 2.47 5.79
CA GLN A 606 14.65 1.80 6.10
C GLN A 606 15.84 2.65 5.60
N SER A 607 15.74 3.99 5.69
CA SER A 607 16.78 4.91 5.21
C SER A 607 18.06 4.89 6.05
N ASP A 608 17.94 4.65 7.35
CA ASP A 608 19.03 4.80 8.33
C ASP A 608 19.82 3.50 8.56
N VAL A 609 19.65 2.48 7.71
CA VAL A 609 20.26 1.15 7.91
C VAL A 609 21.71 1.11 7.44
N ALA A 610 22.53 0.29 8.10
CA ALA A 610 23.92 0.09 7.75
C ALA A 610 24.07 -0.38 6.28
N PRO A 611 25.12 0.05 5.54
CA PRO A 611 25.29 -0.29 4.12
C PRO A 611 25.18 -1.79 3.82
N GLU A 612 25.80 -2.61 4.66
CA GLU A 612 25.80 -4.09 4.54
C GLU A 612 24.39 -4.71 4.60
N ALA A 613 23.43 -4.01 5.20
CA ALA A 613 22.04 -4.45 5.34
C ALA A 613 21.11 -3.93 4.22
N GLN A 614 21.55 -2.95 3.41
CA GLN A 614 20.67 -2.27 2.45
C GLN A 614 20.14 -3.23 1.38
N SER A 615 20.96 -4.16 0.89
CA SER A 615 20.59 -5.23 -0.05
C SER A 615 19.48 -6.16 0.44
N TYR A 616 19.20 -6.20 1.74
CA TYR A 616 18.17 -7.07 2.32
C TYR A 616 16.87 -6.31 2.69
N THR A 617 16.83 -4.99 2.53
CA THR A 617 15.65 -4.16 2.83
C THR A 617 14.50 -4.38 1.85
N LEU A 618 13.25 -4.25 2.32
CA LEU A 618 12.08 -4.22 1.44
C LEU A 618 12.17 -3.08 0.41
N ARG A 619 12.68 -1.92 0.87
CA ARG A 619 12.88 -0.73 0.03
C ARG A 619 13.90 -0.97 -1.09
N GLN A 620 14.90 -1.83 -0.91
CA GLN A 620 15.80 -2.23 -1.99
C GLN A 620 15.18 -3.31 -2.91
N GLN A 621 14.50 -4.32 -2.34
CA GLN A 621 13.78 -5.35 -3.11
C GLN A 621 12.74 -4.74 -4.07
N LEU A 622 11.98 -3.73 -3.63
CA LEU A 622 11.06 -2.99 -4.50
C LEU A 622 11.74 -2.18 -5.60
N VAL A 623 12.95 -1.65 -5.36
CA VAL A 623 13.74 -0.97 -6.40
C VAL A 623 14.19 -1.97 -7.45
N GLU A 624 14.58 -3.18 -7.05
CA GLU A 624 15.01 -4.24 -7.95
C GLU A 624 13.84 -4.81 -8.76
N VAL A 625 12.67 -5.02 -8.16
CA VAL A 625 11.43 -5.34 -8.88
C VAL A 625 11.03 -4.23 -9.84
N PHE A 626 11.06 -2.97 -9.41
CA PHE A 626 10.74 -1.85 -10.30
C PHE A 626 11.70 -1.77 -11.48
N LEU A 627 13.01 -1.89 -11.26
CA LEU A 627 14.01 -1.81 -12.33
C LEU A 627 13.98 -3.02 -13.27
N ARG A 628 13.70 -4.23 -12.76
CA ARG A 628 13.43 -5.42 -13.58
C ARG A 628 12.26 -5.17 -14.53
N ASP A 629 11.14 -4.70 -13.99
CA ASP A 629 9.93 -4.45 -14.79
C ASP A 629 10.15 -3.27 -15.76
N TRP A 630 10.78 -2.19 -15.28
CA TRP A 630 11.04 -0.95 -16.00
C TRP A 630 12.00 -1.11 -17.19
N GLU A 631 13.01 -1.97 -17.15
CA GLU A 631 13.92 -2.22 -18.29
C GLU A 631 13.60 -3.54 -19.04
N SER A 632 12.44 -4.15 -18.79
CA SER A 632 12.00 -5.38 -19.47
C SER A 632 11.53 -5.16 -20.92
N SER A 633 11.39 -6.27 -21.67
CA SER A 633 10.74 -6.31 -22.99
C SER A 633 9.22 -6.05 -22.95
N TYR A 634 8.62 -5.97 -21.76
CA TYR A 634 7.17 -5.75 -21.54
C TYR A 634 6.80 -4.27 -21.49
N ILE A 635 7.74 -3.40 -21.86
CA ILE A 635 7.59 -1.95 -21.88
C ILE A 635 7.05 -1.46 -23.22
N LEU A 636 6.00 -0.64 -23.13
CA LEU A 636 5.47 0.16 -24.23
C LEU A 636 5.77 1.66 -23.98
N PRO A 637 6.40 2.38 -24.93
CA PRO A 637 6.56 3.83 -24.82
C PRO A 637 5.21 4.55 -24.83
N LEU A 638 5.07 5.65 -24.08
CA LEU A 638 3.78 6.34 -23.91
C LEU A 638 3.19 6.82 -25.25
N GLU A 639 4.02 7.19 -26.22
CA GLU A 639 3.56 7.60 -27.56
C GLU A 639 2.81 6.49 -28.33
N ASN A 640 2.88 5.23 -27.85
CA ASN A 640 2.20 4.09 -28.43
C ASN A 640 0.98 3.63 -27.60
N HIS A 641 0.49 4.45 -26.65
CA HIS A 641 -0.61 4.09 -25.74
C HIS A 641 -1.91 3.62 -26.44
N TRP A 642 -2.11 3.96 -27.71
CA TRP A 642 -3.24 3.49 -28.52
C TRP A 642 -3.33 1.96 -28.55
N LYS A 643 -2.19 1.27 -28.54
CA LYS A 643 -2.12 -0.20 -28.53
C LYS A 643 -2.73 -0.84 -27.29
N CYS A 644 -2.85 -0.13 -26.17
CA CYS A 644 -3.51 -0.66 -24.97
C CYS A 644 -4.98 -1.03 -25.22
N MET A 645 -5.62 -0.43 -26.23
CA MET A 645 -7.01 -0.70 -26.62
C MET A 645 -7.15 -1.73 -27.75
N GLU A 646 -6.04 -2.22 -28.29
CA GLU A 646 -5.97 -3.29 -29.31
C GLU A 646 -5.62 -4.66 -28.69
N MET A 647 -5.34 -4.68 -27.38
CA MET A 647 -5.13 -5.86 -26.52
C MET A 647 -6.46 -6.35 -25.94
#